data_AF-A6TSK4-F1
#
_entry.id   AF-A6TSK4-F1
#
_cell.length_a   1.000
_cell.length_b   1.000
_cell.length_c   1.000
_cell.angle_alpha   90.00
_cell.angle_beta   90.00
_cell.angle_gamma   90.00
#
_symmetry.space_group_name_H-M   'P 1'
#
loop_
_entity.id
_entity.type
_entity.pdbx_description
1 polymer ?
#
loop_
_entity_poly.entity_id
_entity_poly.type
_entity_poly.pdbx_seq_one_letter_code
_entity_poly.pdbx_strand_id
1 'polypeptide(L)'
;MGRYKDFKDKFLNRVSGSFIGGKRVQHTLLAVFFFLVIFAILATSLSPEKYDLSEGQRVPTDIRSPKDVEDRQATERLEARAEELVEPRYRMDPMVHVESKKEIENFFLMVREAKAFKEVEEVEVEVEVEVEETEESNENSEGIELNQEEVWTHAEKIDYLKANTELGIERALLEVALNAPLVELRDLEGYISEMIAQNMNVGIKPEDLQREKTNMANYILGLSRFDDGLKELGILLAQGALRPNQFADEEVTRQKIDEAVAEVEKVMIRKGDHIVREGDILNGDQLEILRELGLLKEESRVDFILYSGIALVTLVLELIIIAYIYVFNKELLGKTGRLMMIGIIVVLTLILAKAIHVISIYLIPVAASAMLLSILIDSRLALLVNVCLTILISMITGNDIPFMAMALVGGTVGAFSVINSQQRANVFLAGIIVSIANMVTIMGIGFINSNELIKVMNSSFYGGLNGIGVAVLAIGSLPLWESLFGILTPLKLLELSNPNHPLLKRLLLETPGTYHHSIIVGNLSESAADAIGGNALLARVGTFYHDIGKLKRPYFFKENQLTLQNPHDKLNPAVSSMIITDHVKDGMELAKKYNLPQEIRDFIEQHHGDTLVAYFYHKAKEREGNDKVDEMDYRYPGPKPQSKETAILMLADSVEAAVRSLSSPTREKVSTLVEKIINDKIGDRQLEECNITLKEIEIVKETFTKIILGIFHERIEYPELDPNQRKGKDASEPSH
;
A
#
# COMPACT_ATOMS: atom_id res chain seq x y z
N MET A 1 24.15 14.97 33.92
CA MET A 1 22.73 14.56 33.87
C MET A 1 21.73 15.74 33.92
N GLY A 2 21.98 16.84 34.65
CA GLY A 2 21.05 18.00 34.67
C GLY A 2 20.82 18.70 33.32
N ARG A 3 21.84 18.77 32.44
CA ARG A 3 21.74 19.36 31.09
C ARG A 3 20.82 18.61 30.12
N TYR A 4 20.64 17.29 30.29
CA TYR A 4 19.77 16.47 29.43
C TYR A 4 18.29 16.61 29.84
N LYS A 5 18.04 16.81 31.14
CA LYS A 5 16.71 17.02 31.71
C LYS A 5 16.15 18.39 31.32
N ASP A 6 16.98 19.43 31.34
CA ASP A 6 16.63 20.77 30.88
C ASP A 6 16.34 20.79 29.36
N PHE A 7 17.03 19.95 28.57
CA PHE A 7 16.69 19.77 27.15
C PHE A 7 15.40 18.97 26.94
N LYS A 8 15.15 17.89 27.70
CA LYS A 8 13.91 17.09 27.62
C LYS A 8 12.68 17.92 27.99
N ASP A 9 12.74 18.64 29.12
CA ASP A 9 11.64 19.46 29.59
C ASP A 9 11.45 20.68 28.70
N LYS A 10 12.53 21.30 28.16
CA LYS A 10 12.40 22.36 27.16
C LYS A 10 11.94 21.84 25.80
N PHE A 11 12.34 20.67 25.34
CA PHE A 11 11.92 20.13 24.04
C PHE A 11 10.44 19.73 24.11
N LEU A 12 10.03 18.98 25.15
CA LEU A 12 8.63 18.62 25.36
C LEU A 12 7.78 19.85 25.63
N ASN A 13 8.20 20.82 26.44
CA ASN A 13 7.42 22.04 26.68
C ASN A 13 7.44 23.01 25.49
N ARG A 14 8.46 23.00 24.61
CA ARG A 14 8.50 23.89 23.43
C ARG A 14 7.75 23.29 22.24
N VAL A 15 7.59 21.96 22.21
CA VAL A 15 6.68 21.25 21.29
C VAL A 15 5.24 21.24 21.81
N SER A 16 5.02 21.22 23.13
CA SER A 16 3.67 21.14 23.75
C SER A 16 3.14 22.43 24.36
N GLY A 17 3.93 23.50 24.47
CA GLY A 17 3.61 24.65 25.31
C GLY A 17 4.08 26.00 24.78
N SER A 18 3.12 26.90 24.62
CA SER A 18 3.20 28.37 24.57
C SER A 18 3.25 29.11 23.24
N PHE A 19 3.31 28.47 22.07
CA PHE A 19 3.30 29.23 20.80
C PHE A 19 2.16 28.92 19.83
N ILE A 20 1.32 27.92 20.11
CA ILE A 20 0.28 27.50 19.18
C ILE A 20 -0.98 27.14 19.98
N GLY A 21 -2.15 27.60 19.52
CA GLY A 21 -3.46 27.52 20.18
C GLY A 21 -3.91 26.13 20.62
N GLY A 22 -5.07 26.06 21.30
CA GLY A 22 -5.54 24.92 22.12
C GLY A 22 -5.43 23.52 21.49
N LYS A 23 -5.54 22.45 22.31
CA LYS A 23 -5.25 21.03 22.00
C LYS A 23 -5.59 20.55 20.58
N ARG A 24 -6.69 21.05 19.99
CA ARG A 24 -7.06 20.77 18.58
C ARG A 24 -5.96 21.19 17.59
N VAL A 25 -5.40 22.39 17.70
CA VAL A 25 -4.34 22.88 16.81
C VAL A 25 -3.07 22.05 16.97
N GLN A 26 -2.71 21.70 18.20
CA GLN A 26 -1.58 20.81 18.46
C GLN A 26 -1.74 19.45 17.79
N HIS A 27 -2.93 18.83 17.88
CA HIS A 27 -3.20 17.55 17.22
C HIS A 27 -3.18 17.66 15.70
N THR A 28 -3.73 18.74 15.13
CA THR A 28 -3.67 18.99 13.68
C THR A 28 -2.23 19.14 13.20
N LEU A 29 -1.39 19.91 13.91
CA LEU A 29 0.02 20.04 13.56
C LEU A 29 0.79 18.72 13.69
N LEU A 30 0.48 17.92 14.71
CA LEU A 30 1.09 16.61 14.89
C LEU A 30 0.75 15.69 13.71
N ALA A 31 -0.51 15.65 13.28
CA ALA A 31 -0.95 14.89 12.11
C ALA A 31 -0.23 15.39 10.84
N VAL A 32 -0.27 16.70 10.56
CA VAL A 32 0.44 17.27 9.40
C VAL A 32 1.93 16.97 9.42
N PHE A 33 2.57 16.98 10.60
CA PHE A 33 3.98 16.63 10.73
C PHE A 33 4.24 15.16 10.36
N PHE A 34 3.48 14.21 10.92
CA PHE A 34 3.68 12.80 10.60
C PHE A 34 3.30 12.47 9.16
N PHE A 35 2.25 13.09 8.61
CA PHE A 35 1.91 13.05 7.20
C PHE A 35 3.13 13.39 6.33
N LEU A 36 3.74 14.56 6.55
CA LEU A 36 4.87 15.04 5.76
C LEU A 36 6.10 14.14 5.90
N VAL A 37 6.38 13.63 7.10
CA VAL A 37 7.51 12.73 7.33
C VAL A 37 7.31 11.38 6.64
N ILE A 38 6.13 10.76 6.79
CA ILE A 38 5.81 9.49 6.14
C ILE A 38 5.82 9.67 4.62
N PHE A 39 5.19 10.74 4.11
CA PHE A 39 5.22 11.10 2.71
C PHE A 39 6.65 11.22 2.19
N ALA A 40 7.54 11.95 2.88
CA ALA A 40 8.93 12.09 2.48
C ALA A 40 9.68 10.74 2.46
N ILE A 41 9.45 9.87 3.45
CA ILE A 41 10.06 8.53 3.49
C ILE A 41 9.61 7.69 2.29
N LEU A 42 8.32 7.69 1.97
CA LEU A 42 7.78 6.95 0.83
C LEU A 42 8.23 7.54 -0.51
N ALA A 43 8.16 8.87 -0.64
CA ALA A 43 8.64 9.61 -1.81
C ALA A 43 10.09 9.24 -2.13
N THR A 44 10.99 9.25 -1.14
CA THR A 44 12.40 8.88 -1.34
C THR A 44 12.65 7.39 -1.56
N SER A 45 11.68 6.52 -1.25
CA SER A 45 11.82 5.06 -1.44
C SER A 45 11.20 4.59 -2.76
N LEU A 46 10.18 5.30 -3.26
CA LEU A 46 9.42 4.94 -4.46
C LEU A 46 9.87 5.71 -5.72
N SER A 47 10.56 6.83 -5.55
CA SER A 47 11.07 7.59 -6.69
C SER A 47 12.20 6.83 -7.38
N PRO A 48 12.14 6.66 -8.72
CA PRO A 48 13.20 6.01 -9.46
C PRO A 48 14.50 6.81 -9.41
N GLU A 49 15.63 6.11 -9.46
CA GLU A 49 16.96 6.72 -9.55
C GLU A 49 17.13 7.42 -10.91
N LYS A 50 17.79 8.59 -10.90
CA LYS A 50 18.02 9.39 -12.11
C LYS A 50 19.49 9.37 -12.51
N TYR A 51 19.73 9.07 -13.78
CA TYR A 51 21.05 8.94 -14.38
C TYR A 51 21.40 10.17 -15.22
N ASP A 52 22.69 10.47 -15.27
CA ASP A 52 23.26 11.51 -16.12
C ASP A 52 23.99 10.81 -17.27
N LEU A 53 23.26 10.59 -18.37
CA LEU A 53 23.71 9.77 -19.49
C LEU A 53 23.47 10.52 -20.80
N SER A 54 24.44 10.44 -21.69
CA SER A 54 24.36 10.95 -23.07
C SER A 54 24.57 9.83 -24.08
N GLU A 55 24.12 10.05 -25.32
CA GLU A 55 24.31 9.10 -26.42
C GLU A 55 25.82 8.80 -26.62
N GLY A 56 26.15 7.52 -26.82
CA GLY A 56 27.54 7.05 -26.98
C GLY A 56 28.31 6.87 -25.66
N GLN A 57 27.74 7.22 -24.51
CA GLN A 57 28.35 6.98 -23.20
C GLN A 57 28.22 5.50 -22.79
N ARG A 58 29.23 4.99 -22.06
CA ARG A 58 29.17 3.67 -21.44
C ARG A 58 28.30 3.69 -20.19
N VAL A 59 27.33 2.80 -20.11
CA VAL A 59 26.37 2.70 -19.02
C VAL A 59 27.07 2.21 -17.73
N PRO A 60 26.93 2.92 -16.59
CA PRO A 60 27.67 2.62 -15.36
C PRO A 60 27.06 1.47 -14.53
N THR A 61 25.77 1.17 -14.70
CA THR A 61 25.02 0.16 -13.95
C THR A 61 23.84 -0.33 -14.77
N ASP A 62 23.35 -1.55 -14.52
CA ASP A 62 22.10 -2.03 -15.12
C ASP A 62 20.93 -1.07 -14.87
N ILE A 63 20.23 -0.65 -15.93
CA ILE A 63 19.02 0.18 -15.82
C ILE A 63 17.82 -0.64 -16.26
N ARG A 64 16.81 -0.68 -15.38
CA ARG A 64 15.55 -1.41 -15.60
C ARG A 64 14.37 -0.45 -15.65
N SER A 65 13.31 -0.86 -16.34
CA SER A 65 12.10 -0.05 -16.44
C SER A 65 11.35 0.02 -15.09
N PRO A 66 11.05 1.22 -14.55
CA PRO A 66 10.32 1.37 -13.28
C PRO A 66 8.80 1.14 -13.43
N LYS A 67 8.27 1.18 -14.65
CA LYS A 67 6.85 1.06 -15.00
C LYS A 67 6.68 0.43 -16.39
N ASP A 68 5.48 0.01 -16.72
CA ASP A 68 5.17 -0.42 -18.08
C ASP A 68 5.16 0.81 -19.00
N VAL A 69 5.85 0.73 -20.13
CA VAL A 69 5.90 1.80 -21.14
C VAL A 69 5.90 1.18 -22.55
N GLU A 70 5.29 1.88 -23.50
CA GLU A 70 5.33 1.52 -24.92
C GLU A 70 6.69 1.92 -25.50
N ASP A 71 7.39 1.00 -26.15
CA ASP A 71 8.53 1.31 -27.01
C ASP A 71 7.98 1.82 -28.35
N ARG A 72 7.80 3.14 -28.41
CA ARG A 72 7.21 3.82 -29.57
C ARG A 72 8.03 3.61 -30.83
N GLN A 73 9.35 3.68 -30.74
CA GLN A 73 10.20 3.51 -31.93
C GLN A 73 10.19 2.08 -32.45
N ALA A 74 10.23 1.08 -31.57
CA ALA A 74 10.09 -0.31 -32.00
C ALA A 74 8.71 -0.59 -32.61
N THR A 75 7.66 0.01 -32.04
CA THR A 75 6.29 -0.10 -32.56
C THR A 75 6.18 0.55 -33.94
N GLU A 76 6.65 1.79 -34.11
CA GLU A 76 6.67 2.50 -35.39
C GLU A 76 7.45 1.73 -36.48
N ARG A 77 8.56 1.06 -36.12
CA ARG A 77 9.30 0.20 -37.07
C ARG A 77 8.50 -1.02 -37.51
N LEU A 78 7.71 -1.62 -36.61
CA LEU A 78 6.84 -2.73 -36.94
C LEU A 78 5.65 -2.27 -37.80
N GLU A 79 5.08 -1.11 -37.50
CA GLU A 79 4.04 -0.46 -38.30
C GLU A 79 4.53 -0.17 -39.73
N ALA A 80 5.70 0.47 -39.88
CA ALA A 80 6.31 0.74 -41.19
C ALA A 80 6.61 -0.55 -41.98
N ARG A 81 7.02 -1.62 -41.29
CA ARG A 81 7.25 -2.92 -41.93
C ARG A 81 5.94 -3.59 -42.35
N ALA A 82 4.88 -3.45 -41.56
CA ALA A 82 3.56 -3.97 -41.90
C ALA A 82 3.01 -3.27 -43.15
N GLU A 83 3.21 -1.95 -43.27
CA GLU A 83 2.87 -1.17 -44.46
C GLU A 83 3.62 -1.68 -45.72
N GLU A 84 4.94 -1.90 -45.64
CA GLU A 84 5.75 -2.37 -46.78
C GLU A 84 5.35 -3.78 -47.28
N LEU A 85 4.80 -4.62 -46.40
CA LEU A 85 4.40 -5.99 -46.74
C LEU A 85 3.02 -6.08 -47.43
N VAL A 86 2.25 -5.00 -47.50
CA VAL A 86 0.94 -5.01 -48.17
C VAL A 86 1.09 -4.94 -49.68
N GLU A 87 0.70 -6.03 -50.36
CA GLU A 87 0.67 -6.06 -51.82
C GLU A 87 -0.41 -5.12 -52.40
N PRO A 88 -0.11 -4.36 -53.47
CA PRO A 88 -1.10 -3.53 -54.15
C PRO A 88 -2.29 -4.34 -54.67
N ARG A 89 -3.50 -3.81 -54.49
CA ARG A 89 -4.73 -4.39 -55.03
C ARG A 89 -5.05 -3.80 -56.39
N TYR A 90 -5.62 -4.62 -57.27
CA TYR A 90 -5.94 -4.25 -58.64
C TYR A 90 -7.42 -4.46 -58.93
N ARG A 91 -8.00 -3.57 -59.74
CA ARG A 91 -9.38 -3.61 -60.20
C ARG A 91 -9.41 -3.76 -61.72
N MET A 92 -10.36 -4.56 -62.18
CA MET A 92 -10.64 -4.78 -63.59
C MET A 92 -11.63 -3.73 -64.13
N ASP A 93 -11.35 -3.18 -65.30
CA ASP A 93 -12.30 -2.38 -66.07
C ASP A 93 -12.92 -3.23 -67.19
N PRO A 94 -14.18 -3.70 -67.02
CA PRO A 94 -14.85 -4.52 -68.01
C PRO A 94 -15.23 -3.73 -69.28
N MET A 95 -15.26 -2.40 -69.24
CA MET A 95 -15.67 -1.60 -70.40
C MET A 95 -14.61 -1.62 -71.51
N VAL A 96 -13.33 -1.67 -71.13
CA VAL A 96 -12.21 -1.79 -72.08
C VAL A 96 -12.32 -3.08 -72.90
N HIS A 97 -12.75 -4.19 -72.28
CA HIS A 97 -12.98 -5.45 -72.97
C HIS A 97 -14.12 -5.35 -74.00
N VAL A 98 -15.21 -4.64 -73.66
CA VAL A 98 -16.34 -4.43 -74.57
C VAL A 98 -15.91 -3.57 -75.77
N GLU A 99 -15.11 -2.53 -75.54
CA GLU A 99 -14.59 -1.65 -76.60
C GLU A 99 -13.65 -2.39 -77.55
N SER A 100 -12.66 -3.12 -77.03
CA SER A 100 -11.71 -3.91 -77.83
C SER A 100 -12.41 -4.94 -78.71
N LYS A 101 -13.47 -5.58 -78.21
CA LYS A 101 -14.27 -6.53 -78.99
C LYS A 101 -15.04 -5.85 -80.11
N LYS A 102 -15.69 -4.72 -79.81
CA LYS A 102 -16.47 -3.94 -80.77
C LYS A 102 -15.61 -3.39 -81.90
N GLU A 103 -14.37 -3.00 -81.62
CA GLU A 103 -13.41 -2.51 -82.61
C GLU A 103 -13.11 -3.55 -83.71
N ILE A 104 -12.99 -4.82 -83.34
CA ILE A 104 -12.78 -5.94 -84.28
C ILE A 104 -14.06 -6.28 -85.04
N GLU A 105 -15.19 -6.41 -84.35
CA GLU A 105 -16.48 -6.70 -84.99
C GLU A 105 -16.82 -5.62 -86.04
N ASN A 106 -16.53 -4.35 -85.73
CA ASN A 106 -16.69 -3.22 -86.65
C ASN A 106 -15.77 -3.34 -87.87
N PHE A 107 -14.49 -3.68 -87.71
CA PHE A 107 -13.57 -3.86 -88.84
C PHE A 107 -14.08 -4.92 -89.82
N PHE A 108 -14.44 -6.10 -89.31
CA PHE A 108 -14.95 -7.19 -90.17
C PHE A 108 -16.33 -6.86 -90.77
N LEU A 109 -17.17 -6.07 -90.08
CA LEU A 109 -18.41 -5.54 -90.65
C LEU A 109 -18.13 -4.63 -91.85
N MET A 110 -17.20 -3.67 -91.72
CA MET A 110 -16.82 -2.77 -92.81
C MET A 110 -16.24 -3.54 -94.01
N VAL A 111 -15.42 -4.58 -93.77
CA VAL A 111 -14.89 -5.44 -94.85
C VAL A 111 -16.02 -6.17 -95.58
N ARG A 112 -17.03 -6.68 -94.85
CA ARG A 112 -18.20 -7.32 -95.47
C ARG A 112 -19.04 -6.34 -96.30
N GLU A 113 -19.23 -5.12 -95.80
CA GLU A 113 -19.93 -4.04 -96.52
C GLU A 113 -19.17 -3.66 -97.80
N ALA A 114 -17.85 -3.43 -97.70
CA ALA A 114 -17.00 -3.10 -98.84
C ALA A 114 -17.03 -4.19 -99.94
N LYS A 115 -17.14 -5.47 -99.54
CA LYS A 115 -17.28 -6.61 -100.46
C LYS A 115 -18.68 -6.74 -101.10
N ALA A 116 -19.70 -6.07 -100.57
CA ALA A 116 -21.06 -6.12 -101.10
C ALA A 116 -21.25 -5.19 -102.33
N PHE A 117 -20.38 -4.20 -102.53
CA PHE A 117 -20.40 -3.29 -103.69
C PHE A 117 -19.84 -3.96 -104.97
N LYS A 118 -20.47 -3.72 -106.12
CA LYS A 118 -20.02 -4.22 -107.45
C LYS A 118 -18.73 -3.51 -107.89
N GLU A 119 -17.82 -4.25 -108.53
CA GLU A 119 -16.48 -3.79 -108.94
C GLU A 119 -16.38 -3.64 -110.47
N VAL A 120 -15.71 -2.59 -110.98
CA VAL A 120 -15.48 -2.33 -112.41
C VAL A 120 -13.98 -2.32 -112.71
N GLU A 121 -13.56 -2.99 -113.79
CA GLU A 121 -12.19 -2.95 -114.33
C GLU A 121 -12.00 -1.70 -115.22
N GLU A 122 -10.99 -0.89 -114.94
CA GLU A 122 -10.62 0.28 -115.75
C GLU A 122 -9.97 -0.11 -117.09
N VAL A 123 -10.43 0.48 -118.20
CA VAL A 123 -9.74 0.47 -119.50
C VAL A 123 -9.48 1.92 -119.92
N GLU A 124 -8.19 2.27 -120.04
CA GLU A 124 -7.69 3.57 -120.48
C GLU A 124 -8.12 3.91 -121.93
N VAL A 125 -8.63 5.13 -122.14
CA VAL A 125 -8.69 5.77 -123.46
C VAL A 125 -8.15 7.19 -123.32
N GLU A 126 -6.97 7.42 -123.91
CA GLU A 126 -6.37 8.75 -124.09
C GLU A 126 -7.16 9.59 -125.10
N VAL A 127 -7.56 10.80 -124.70
CA VAL A 127 -7.75 11.94 -125.61
C VAL A 127 -7.26 13.21 -124.91
N GLU A 128 -6.16 13.78 -125.41
CA GLU A 128 -5.73 15.16 -125.13
C GLU A 128 -6.71 16.16 -125.77
N VAL A 129 -7.12 17.21 -125.04
CA VAL A 129 -7.04 18.63 -125.45
C VAL A 129 -7.07 19.55 -124.20
N GLU A 130 -6.12 20.49 -124.16
CA GLU A 130 -5.95 21.74 -123.37
C GLU A 130 -7.23 22.59 -123.16
N VAL A 131 -7.40 23.57 -122.25
CA VAL A 131 -6.69 24.22 -121.12
C VAL A 131 -7.70 25.21 -120.46
N GLU A 132 -7.66 25.35 -119.13
CA GLU A 132 -8.06 26.49 -118.23
C GLU A 132 -9.50 27.09 -118.32
N GLU A 133 -10.15 27.62 -117.27
CA GLU A 133 -9.72 28.18 -115.98
C GLU A 133 -10.95 28.38 -115.05
N THR A 134 -10.71 28.46 -113.72
CA THR A 134 -11.49 29.17 -112.65
C THR A 134 -12.91 28.70 -112.29
N GLU A 135 -13.45 28.79 -111.05
CA GLU A 135 -13.06 29.16 -109.67
C GLU A 135 -14.28 28.77 -108.79
N GLU A 136 -14.06 28.40 -107.51
CA GLU A 136 -14.92 28.59 -106.31
C GLU A 136 -16.44 28.24 -106.34
N SER A 137 -17.15 27.84 -105.28
CA SER A 137 -16.90 27.46 -103.89
C SER A 137 -18.26 26.96 -103.32
N ASN A 138 -18.16 26.14 -102.27
CA ASN A 138 -19.05 26.01 -101.10
C ASN A 138 -20.55 25.64 -101.17
N GLU A 139 -20.81 24.58 -100.39
CA GLU A 139 -21.74 24.49 -99.25
C GLU A 139 -23.15 23.89 -99.41
N ASN A 140 -23.28 22.77 -98.69
CA ASN A 140 -24.29 22.44 -97.68
C ASN A 140 -25.58 21.67 -98.06
N SER A 141 -25.75 20.64 -97.23
CA SER A 141 -26.97 20.12 -96.61
C SER A 141 -27.87 19.15 -97.36
N GLU A 142 -27.88 17.96 -96.77
CA GLU A 142 -29.00 17.07 -96.44
C GLU A 142 -30.01 16.67 -97.51
N GLY A 143 -30.06 15.34 -97.66
CA GLY A 143 -31.19 14.57 -98.13
C GLY A 143 -30.91 13.95 -99.49
N ILE A 144 -31.24 12.66 -99.62
CA ILE A 144 -32.02 12.07 -100.73
C ILE A 144 -31.56 10.63 -101.04
N GLU A 145 -32.55 9.74 -100.97
CA GLU A 145 -32.80 8.53 -101.78
C GLU A 145 -31.81 7.35 -101.80
N LEU A 146 -32.36 6.19 -101.40
CA LEU A 146 -31.99 4.89 -101.92
C LEU A 146 -32.23 4.85 -103.43
N ASN A 147 -31.23 5.19 -104.23
CA ASN A 147 -31.09 4.74 -105.62
C ASN A 147 -29.72 5.11 -106.19
N GLN A 148 -28.80 4.17 -106.14
CA GLN A 148 -27.92 3.76 -107.24
C GLN A 148 -27.19 2.51 -106.74
N GLU A 149 -27.04 1.49 -107.57
CA GLU A 149 -26.02 0.47 -107.32
C GLU A 149 -24.69 1.23 -107.31
N GLU A 150 -24.22 1.65 -106.13
CA GLU A 150 -22.90 2.27 -105.99
C GLU A 150 -21.88 1.22 -106.43
N VAL A 151 -21.26 1.53 -107.56
CA VAL A 151 -20.18 0.74 -108.12
C VAL A 151 -18.90 1.39 -107.63
N TRP A 152 -18.15 0.68 -106.81
CA TRP A 152 -16.89 1.18 -106.27
C TRP A 152 -15.75 0.49 -107.01
N THR A 153 -14.75 1.27 -107.38
CA THR A 153 -13.44 0.76 -107.79
C THR A 153 -12.76 0.03 -106.62
N HIS A 154 -11.81 -0.85 -106.92
CA HIS A 154 -11.02 -1.52 -105.88
C HIS A 154 -10.29 -0.52 -104.97
N ALA A 155 -9.86 0.62 -105.53
CA ALA A 155 -9.20 1.69 -104.79
C ALA A 155 -10.15 2.38 -103.78
N GLU A 156 -11.40 2.65 -104.17
CA GLU A 156 -12.39 3.29 -103.28
C GLU A 156 -12.78 2.38 -102.10
N LYS A 157 -12.86 1.07 -102.30
CA LYS A 157 -13.09 0.09 -101.21
C LYS A 157 -11.98 0.12 -100.17
N ILE A 158 -10.73 0.24 -100.61
CA ILE A 158 -9.56 0.34 -99.72
C ILE A 158 -9.56 1.67 -98.97
N ASP A 159 -9.86 2.77 -99.65
CA ASP A 159 -9.90 4.10 -99.03
C ASP A 159 -11.02 4.23 -98.00
N TYR A 160 -12.20 3.61 -98.23
CA TYR A 160 -13.26 3.48 -97.23
C TYR A 160 -12.79 2.74 -95.98
N LEU A 161 -12.18 1.55 -96.15
CA LEU A 161 -11.67 0.79 -95.01
C LEU A 161 -10.57 1.55 -94.25
N LYS A 162 -9.72 2.29 -94.95
CA LYS A 162 -8.62 3.07 -94.36
C LYS A 162 -9.11 4.33 -93.65
N ALA A 163 -10.14 5.00 -94.16
CA ALA A 163 -10.73 6.19 -93.55
C ALA A 163 -11.56 5.88 -92.29
N ASN A 164 -12.10 4.66 -92.21
CA ASN A 164 -13.05 4.27 -91.16
C ASN A 164 -12.48 3.28 -90.12
N THR A 165 -11.24 2.81 -90.29
CA THR A 165 -10.55 1.97 -89.29
C THR A 165 -9.58 2.78 -88.43
N GLU A 166 -9.66 2.61 -87.10
CA GLU A 166 -8.69 3.20 -86.15
C GLU A 166 -7.44 2.31 -85.97
N LEU A 167 -7.41 1.12 -86.58
CA LEU A 167 -6.40 0.07 -86.35
C LEU A 167 -5.11 0.23 -87.18
N GLY A 168 -4.96 1.29 -87.96
CA GLY A 168 -3.70 1.63 -88.65
C GLY A 168 -3.22 0.57 -89.65
N ILE A 169 -4.14 -0.07 -90.38
CA ILE A 169 -3.85 -1.23 -91.25
C ILE A 169 -3.23 -0.77 -92.58
N GLU A 170 -2.14 -1.44 -92.98
CA GLU A 170 -1.47 -1.16 -94.25
C GLU A 170 -2.34 -1.57 -95.46
N ARG A 171 -2.18 -0.84 -96.58
CA ARG A 171 -2.93 -1.07 -97.81
C ARG A 171 -2.89 -2.52 -98.30
N ALA A 172 -1.73 -3.16 -98.22
CA ALA A 172 -1.54 -4.55 -98.62
C ALA A 172 -2.42 -5.54 -97.82
N LEU A 173 -2.64 -5.28 -96.53
CA LEU A 173 -3.46 -6.15 -95.68
C LEU A 173 -4.96 -5.89 -95.85
N LEU A 174 -5.35 -4.66 -96.24
CA LEU A 174 -6.72 -4.35 -96.66
C LEU A 174 -7.08 -5.07 -97.96
N GLU A 175 -6.14 -5.17 -98.91
CA GLU A 175 -6.29 -5.97 -100.12
C GLU A 175 -6.45 -7.46 -99.81
N VAL A 176 -5.69 -8.00 -98.85
CA VAL A 176 -5.87 -9.37 -98.35
C VAL A 176 -7.28 -9.56 -97.77
N ALA A 177 -7.77 -8.61 -96.96
CA ALA A 177 -9.11 -8.67 -96.39
C ALA A 177 -10.21 -8.66 -97.46
N LEU A 178 -10.07 -7.81 -98.49
CA LEU A 178 -11.03 -7.69 -99.59
C LEU A 178 -11.03 -8.91 -100.53
N ASN A 179 -9.89 -9.60 -100.69
CA ASN A 179 -9.78 -10.77 -101.58
C ASN A 179 -10.09 -12.10 -100.87
N ALA A 180 -10.00 -12.18 -99.55
CA ALA A 180 -10.23 -13.41 -98.79
C ALA A 180 -11.70 -13.92 -98.82
N PRO A 181 -11.96 -15.24 -98.86
CA PRO A 181 -13.32 -15.78 -98.77
C PRO A 181 -14.06 -15.31 -97.50
N LEU A 182 -15.36 -14.98 -97.63
CA LEU A 182 -16.19 -14.51 -96.49
C LEU A 182 -16.22 -15.51 -95.31
N VAL A 183 -16.10 -16.81 -95.60
CA VAL A 183 -16.05 -17.86 -94.57
C VAL A 183 -14.76 -17.76 -93.74
N GLU A 184 -13.62 -17.51 -94.38
CA GLU A 184 -12.32 -17.39 -93.71
C GLU A 184 -12.23 -16.11 -92.87
N LEU A 185 -12.79 -15.00 -93.36
CA LEU A 185 -12.89 -13.75 -92.58
C LEU A 185 -13.76 -13.93 -91.32
N ARG A 186 -14.89 -14.62 -91.43
CA ARG A 186 -15.76 -14.91 -90.27
C ARG A 186 -15.07 -15.82 -89.27
N ASP A 187 -14.33 -16.82 -89.75
CA ASP A 187 -13.58 -17.72 -88.86
C ASP A 187 -12.45 -16.95 -88.15
N LEU A 188 -11.71 -16.08 -88.87
CA LEU A 188 -10.67 -15.23 -88.32
C LEU A 188 -11.21 -14.24 -87.27
N GLU A 189 -12.34 -13.57 -87.55
CA GLU A 189 -13.07 -12.72 -86.60
C GLU A 189 -13.41 -13.48 -85.31
N GLY A 190 -13.89 -14.73 -85.43
CA GLY A 190 -14.20 -15.60 -84.30
C GLY A 190 -12.97 -15.92 -83.44
N TYR A 191 -11.85 -16.32 -84.06
CA TYR A 191 -10.61 -16.63 -83.34
C TYR A 191 -10.03 -15.41 -82.62
N ILE A 192 -9.96 -14.25 -83.28
CA ILE A 192 -9.43 -13.02 -82.68
C ILE A 192 -10.31 -12.56 -81.52
N SER A 193 -11.63 -12.55 -81.73
CA SER A 193 -12.58 -12.16 -80.69
C SER A 193 -12.51 -13.06 -79.45
N GLU A 194 -12.35 -14.38 -79.65
CA GLU A 194 -12.21 -15.33 -78.54
C GLU A 194 -10.88 -15.14 -77.79
N MET A 195 -9.77 -14.96 -78.49
CA MET A 195 -8.47 -14.73 -77.84
C MET A 195 -8.43 -13.44 -77.03
N ILE A 196 -9.00 -12.36 -77.55
CA ILE A 196 -9.08 -11.09 -76.82
C ILE A 196 -9.97 -11.26 -75.59
N ALA A 197 -11.11 -11.93 -75.73
CA ALA A 197 -11.96 -12.22 -74.57
C ALA A 197 -11.23 -13.06 -73.51
N GLN A 198 -10.48 -14.09 -73.91
CA GLN A 198 -9.71 -14.91 -72.98
C GLN A 198 -8.62 -14.11 -72.25
N ASN A 199 -7.84 -13.31 -72.96
CA ASN A 199 -6.75 -12.52 -72.36
C ASN A 199 -7.29 -11.39 -71.46
N MET A 200 -8.34 -10.69 -71.92
CA MET A 200 -8.91 -9.58 -71.16
C MET A 200 -9.75 -10.04 -69.97
N ASN A 201 -10.28 -11.27 -69.95
CA ASN A 201 -10.93 -11.84 -68.76
C ASN A 201 -9.95 -12.19 -67.63
N VAL A 202 -8.69 -12.52 -67.97
CA VAL A 202 -7.62 -12.77 -66.98
C VAL A 202 -7.11 -11.46 -66.37
N GLY A 203 -7.15 -10.38 -67.15
CA GLY A 203 -6.66 -9.06 -66.75
C GLY A 203 -5.26 -8.79 -67.29
N ILE A 204 -5.13 -7.65 -67.97
CA ILE A 204 -3.88 -7.22 -68.58
C ILE A 204 -3.45 -5.93 -67.90
N LYS A 205 -2.35 -6.00 -67.16
CA LYS A 205 -1.69 -4.81 -66.61
C LYS A 205 -0.97 -4.04 -67.71
N PRO A 206 -0.76 -2.72 -67.55
CA PRO A 206 0.02 -1.93 -68.51
C PRO A 206 1.41 -2.50 -68.80
N GLU A 207 2.08 -3.05 -67.78
CA GLU A 207 3.42 -3.66 -67.87
C GLU A 207 3.43 -5.01 -68.60
N ASP A 208 2.33 -5.75 -68.59
CA ASP A 208 2.21 -7.08 -69.21
C ASP A 208 1.71 -7.01 -70.67
N LEU A 209 1.18 -5.86 -71.11
CA LEU A 209 0.52 -5.70 -72.40
C LEU A 209 1.39 -6.20 -73.58
N GLN A 210 2.67 -5.83 -73.61
CA GLN A 210 3.56 -6.19 -74.72
C GLN A 210 3.85 -7.70 -74.78
N ARG A 211 3.92 -8.34 -73.61
CA ARG A 211 4.06 -9.79 -73.52
C ARG A 211 2.81 -10.48 -74.09
N GLU A 212 1.62 -10.02 -73.70
CA GLU A 212 0.38 -10.63 -74.18
C GLU A 212 0.13 -10.38 -75.68
N LYS A 213 0.49 -9.20 -76.20
CA LYS A 213 0.50 -8.93 -77.67
C LYS A 213 1.43 -9.88 -78.44
N THR A 214 2.57 -10.25 -77.84
CA THR A 214 3.53 -11.19 -78.45
C THR A 214 3.03 -12.64 -78.39
N ASN A 215 2.44 -13.05 -77.26
CA ASN A 215 1.82 -14.36 -77.11
C ASN A 215 0.69 -14.58 -78.12
N MET A 216 -0.17 -13.58 -78.27
CA MET A 216 -1.29 -13.62 -79.22
C MET A 216 -0.80 -13.70 -80.68
N ALA A 217 0.23 -12.93 -81.03
CA ALA A 217 0.83 -12.99 -82.36
C ALA A 217 1.41 -14.38 -82.70
N ASN A 218 2.15 -14.98 -81.75
CA ASN A 218 2.70 -16.32 -81.92
C ASN A 218 1.61 -17.39 -82.08
N TYR A 219 0.49 -17.24 -81.36
CA TYR A 219 -0.64 -18.15 -81.50
C TYR A 219 -1.26 -18.06 -82.90
N ILE A 220 -1.49 -16.85 -83.43
CA ILE A 220 -2.06 -16.63 -84.76
C ILE A 220 -1.14 -17.18 -85.87
N LEU A 221 0.19 -16.99 -85.74
CA LEU A 221 1.17 -17.55 -86.67
C LEU A 221 1.09 -19.09 -86.76
N GLY A 222 0.72 -19.75 -85.65
CA GLY A 222 0.57 -21.20 -85.57
C GLY A 222 -0.71 -21.77 -86.20
N LEU A 223 -1.66 -20.93 -86.63
CA LEU A 223 -2.93 -21.37 -87.21
C LEU A 223 -2.74 -21.84 -88.66
N SER A 224 -2.74 -23.16 -88.87
CA SER A 224 -2.56 -23.77 -90.21
C SER A 224 -3.74 -23.56 -91.18
N ARG A 225 -4.87 -23.03 -90.69
CA ARG A 225 -6.10 -22.81 -91.47
C ARG A 225 -6.06 -21.56 -92.35
N PHE A 226 -5.24 -20.59 -92.01
CA PHE A 226 -5.16 -19.30 -92.70
C PHE A 226 -3.89 -19.21 -93.54
N ASP A 227 -3.95 -18.48 -94.66
CA ASP A 227 -2.75 -18.12 -95.41
C ASP A 227 -1.92 -17.08 -94.65
N ASP A 228 -0.71 -16.81 -95.13
CA ASP A 228 0.22 -15.92 -94.43
C ASP A 228 -0.27 -14.47 -94.40
N GLY A 229 -1.05 -14.03 -95.41
CA GLY A 229 -1.65 -12.70 -95.43
C GLY A 229 -2.75 -12.53 -94.38
N LEU A 230 -3.65 -13.51 -94.23
CA LEU A 230 -4.71 -13.49 -93.22
C LEU A 230 -4.16 -13.64 -91.80
N LYS A 231 -3.06 -14.37 -91.62
CA LYS A 231 -2.35 -14.41 -90.34
C LYS A 231 -1.78 -13.04 -89.98
N GLU A 232 -1.12 -12.37 -90.93
CA GLU A 232 -0.53 -11.06 -90.71
C GLU A 232 -1.60 -10.00 -90.39
N LEU A 233 -2.72 -10.02 -91.14
CA LEU A 233 -3.90 -9.21 -90.83
C LEU A 233 -4.44 -9.51 -89.42
N GLY A 234 -4.57 -10.79 -89.07
CA GLY A 234 -5.08 -11.19 -87.77
C GLY A 234 -4.19 -10.74 -86.61
N ILE A 235 -2.87 -10.81 -86.77
CA ILE A 235 -1.89 -10.34 -85.78
C ILE A 235 -2.03 -8.84 -85.57
N LEU A 236 -2.16 -8.05 -86.63
CA LEU A 236 -2.28 -6.61 -86.53
C LEU A 236 -3.58 -6.19 -85.84
N LEU A 237 -4.71 -6.82 -86.21
CA LEU A 237 -6.01 -6.60 -85.56
C LEU A 237 -5.98 -6.97 -84.08
N ALA A 238 -5.42 -8.13 -83.76
CA ALA A 238 -5.26 -8.62 -82.40
C ALA A 238 -4.40 -7.68 -81.54
N GLN A 239 -3.26 -7.23 -82.08
CA GLN A 239 -2.33 -6.33 -81.38
C GLN A 239 -2.87 -4.89 -81.28
N GLY A 240 -3.63 -4.42 -82.27
CA GLY A 240 -4.26 -3.10 -82.26
C GLY A 240 -5.40 -3.02 -81.24
N ALA A 241 -6.23 -4.06 -81.17
CA ALA A 241 -7.40 -4.10 -80.29
C ALA A 241 -7.06 -4.41 -78.82
N LEU A 242 -5.95 -5.11 -78.52
CA LEU A 242 -5.58 -5.46 -77.15
C LEU A 242 -5.13 -4.23 -76.34
N ARG A 243 -5.84 -3.93 -75.24
CA ARG A 243 -5.58 -2.81 -74.32
C ARG A 243 -5.46 -3.27 -72.86
N PRO A 244 -4.72 -2.56 -71.99
CA PRO A 244 -4.70 -2.84 -70.57
C PRO A 244 -6.09 -2.62 -69.96
N ASN A 245 -6.54 -3.55 -69.13
CA ASN A 245 -7.85 -3.47 -68.48
C ASN A 245 -7.80 -3.81 -66.99
N GLN A 246 -6.60 -3.92 -66.41
CA GLN A 246 -6.38 -4.11 -64.99
C GLN A 246 -5.54 -2.96 -64.44
N PHE A 247 -6.09 -2.19 -63.49
CA PHE A 247 -5.48 -0.99 -62.92
C PHE A 247 -5.34 -1.11 -61.40
N ALA A 248 -4.36 -0.42 -60.81
CA ALA A 248 -4.19 -0.40 -59.36
C ALA A 248 -5.38 0.32 -58.68
N ASP A 249 -5.88 -0.26 -57.58
CA ASP A 249 -6.93 0.30 -56.74
C ASP A 249 -6.27 0.89 -55.49
N GLU A 250 -5.93 2.18 -55.55
CA GLU A 250 -5.22 2.89 -54.47
C GLU A 250 -6.07 2.98 -53.18
N GLU A 251 -7.39 3.05 -53.30
CA GLU A 251 -8.30 3.17 -52.15
C GLU A 251 -8.36 1.86 -51.36
N VAL A 252 -8.56 0.73 -52.06
CA VAL A 252 -8.56 -0.60 -51.42
C VAL A 252 -7.17 -0.96 -50.91
N THR A 253 -6.11 -0.57 -51.62
CA THR A 253 -4.73 -0.77 -51.17
C THR A 253 -4.45 0.01 -49.89
N ARG A 254 -4.85 1.29 -49.83
CA ARG A 254 -4.69 2.12 -48.62
C ARG A 254 -5.50 1.59 -47.45
N GLN A 255 -6.73 1.15 -47.68
CA GLN A 255 -7.53 0.51 -46.64
C GLN A 255 -6.82 -0.73 -46.07
N LYS A 256 -6.19 -1.54 -46.93
CA LYS A 256 -5.42 -2.73 -46.49
C LYS A 256 -4.15 -2.37 -45.72
N ILE A 257 -3.50 -1.27 -46.07
CA ILE A 257 -2.37 -0.71 -45.31
C ILE A 257 -2.85 -0.28 -43.92
N ASP A 258 -3.94 0.49 -43.83
CA ASP A 258 -4.49 0.97 -42.55
C ASP A 258 -4.91 -0.21 -41.65
N GLU A 259 -5.55 -1.24 -42.21
CA GLU A 259 -5.89 -2.49 -41.50
C GLU A 259 -4.63 -3.20 -40.99
N ALA A 260 -3.59 -3.34 -41.82
CA ALA A 260 -2.35 -4.02 -41.45
C ALA A 260 -1.57 -3.27 -40.35
N VAL A 261 -1.54 -1.93 -40.40
CA VAL A 261 -0.93 -1.09 -39.36
C VAL A 261 -1.71 -1.19 -38.05
N ALA A 262 -3.04 -1.19 -38.10
CA ALA A 262 -3.89 -1.31 -36.90
C ALA A 262 -3.78 -2.68 -36.20
N GLU A 263 -3.40 -3.74 -36.94
CA GLU A 263 -3.16 -5.07 -36.39
C GLU A 263 -1.80 -5.23 -35.69
N VAL A 264 -0.89 -4.26 -35.82
CA VAL A 264 0.42 -4.32 -35.16
C VAL A 264 0.27 -4.19 -33.64
N GLU A 265 0.67 -5.24 -32.92
CA GLU A 265 0.74 -5.19 -31.46
C GLU A 265 1.85 -4.22 -31.01
N LYS A 266 1.48 -3.25 -30.17
CA LYS A 266 2.41 -2.31 -29.54
C LYS A 266 3.49 -3.06 -28.77
N VAL A 267 4.75 -2.70 -29.01
CA VAL A 267 5.88 -3.26 -28.27
C VAL A 267 5.91 -2.65 -26.88
N MET A 268 5.65 -3.47 -25.86
CA MET A 268 5.60 -3.02 -24.46
C MET A 268 6.86 -3.44 -23.70
N ILE A 269 7.54 -2.47 -23.07
CA ILE A 269 8.58 -2.71 -22.08
C ILE A 269 7.90 -2.83 -20.71
N ARG A 270 8.01 -3.99 -20.07
CA ARG A 270 7.36 -4.24 -18.78
C ARG A 270 8.23 -3.73 -17.63
N LYS A 271 7.58 -3.44 -16.51
CA LYS A 271 8.24 -3.10 -15.25
C LYS A 271 9.22 -4.21 -14.86
N GLY A 272 10.48 -3.82 -14.66
CA GLY A 272 11.58 -4.71 -14.29
C GLY A 272 12.42 -5.22 -15.47
N ASP A 273 11.98 -5.01 -16.71
CA ASP A 273 12.76 -5.35 -17.91
C ASP A 273 14.04 -4.52 -17.97
N HIS A 274 15.12 -5.11 -18.49
CA HIS A 274 16.38 -4.40 -18.71
C HIS A 274 16.26 -3.51 -19.94
N ILE A 275 16.54 -2.21 -19.76
CA ILE A 275 16.63 -1.26 -20.87
C ILE A 275 18.06 -1.25 -21.40
N VAL A 276 19.03 -1.19 -20.48
CA VAL A 276 20.48 -1.26 -20.77
C VAL A 276 21.20 -2.02 -19.66
N ARG A 277 22.28 -2.72 -20.01
CA ARG A 277 23.15 -3.40 -19.05
C ARG A 277 24.41 -2.57 -18.75
N GLU A 278 25.00 -2.84 -17.60
CA GLU A 278 26.29 -2.29 -17.23
C GLU A 278 27.33 -2.59 -18.32
N GLY A 279 28.01 -1.53 -18.77
CA GLY A 279 29.04 -1.64 -19.79
C GLY A 279 28.54 -1.51 -21.23
N ASP A 280 27.23 -1.50 -21.49
CA ASP A 280 26.68 -1.23 -22.83
C ASP A 280 26.98 0.21 -23.28
N ILE A 281 27.08 0.43 -24.60
CA ILE A 281 27.16 1.77 -25.19
C ILE A 281 25.74 2.22 -25.49
N LEU A 282 25.34 3.35 -24.90
CA LEU A 282 23.98 3.86 -25.03
C LEU A 282 23.71 4.36 -26.46
N ASN A 283 22.69 3.79 -27.11
CA ASN A 283 22.22 4.24 -28.42
C ASN A 283 21.09 5.28 -28.29
N GLY A 284 20.75 5.97 -29.38
CA GLY A 284 19.69 6.97 -29.41
C GLY A 284 18.31 6.44 -28.98
N ASP A 285 17.93 5.25 -29.44
CA ASP A 285 16.65 4.60 -29.08
C ASP A 285 16.52 4.38 -27.56
N GLN A 286 17.56 3.82 -26.93
CA GLN A 286 17.62 3.56 -25.49
C GLN A 286 17.63 4.87 -24.70
N LEU A 287 18.33 5.90 -25.20
CA LEU A 287 18.32 7.22 -24.56
C LEU A 287 16.91 7.84 -24.56
N GLU A 288 16.16 7.69 -25.65
CA GLU A 288 14.77 8.18 -25.74
C GLU A 288 13.84 7.41 -24.79
N ILE A 289 13.98 6.07 -24.71
CA ILE A 289 13.23 5.25 -23.74
C ILE A 289 13.54 5.68 -22.30
N LEU A 290 14.81 5.93 -21.97
CA LEU A 290 15.21 6.45 -20.65
C LEU A 290 14.63 7.86 -20.39
N ARG A 291 14.48 8.69 -21.42
CA ARG A 291 13.85 10.01 -21.35
C ARG A 291 12.35 9.89 -21.07
N GLU A 292 11.62 9.05 -21.81
CA GLU A 292 10.17 8.83 -21.61
C GLU A 292 9.86 8.25 -20.22
N LEU A 293 10.77 7.43 -19.69
CA LEU A 293 10.68 6.88 -18.34
C LEU A 293 11.07 7.88 -17.24
N GLY A 294 11.56 9.07 -17.59
CA GLY A 294 11.98 10.10 -16.64
C GLY A 294 13.24 9.73 -15.84
N LEU A 295 14.06 8.83 -16.38
CA LEU A 295 15.28 8.33 -15.76
C LEU A 295 16.51 9.22 -16.03
N LEU A 296 16.39 10.24 -16.90
CA LEU A 296 17.46 11.20 -17.18
C LEU A 296 17.36 12.46 -16.29
N LYS A 297 18.51 12.99 -15.85
CA LYS A 297 18.56 14.20 -15.00
C LYS A 297 18.17 15.48 -15.74
N GLU A 298 18.54 15.61 -17.01
CA GLU A 298 18.39 16.83 -17.82
C GLU A 298 16.93 17.29 -17.98
N GLU A 299 15.97 16.36 -17.96
CA GLU A 299 14.53 16.65 -18.04
C GLU A 299 13.80 16.24 -16.77
N SER A 300 14.22 16.77 -15.61
CA SER A 300 13.58 16.48 -14.33
C SER A 300 12.16 17.06 -14.21
N ARG A 301 11.21 16.54 -14.98
CA ARG A 301 9.78 16.68 -14.69
C ARG A 301 9.52 15.91 -13.39
N VAL A 302 8.91 16.60 -12.43
CA VAL A 302 8.41 15.97 -11.22
C VAL A 302 7.25 15.07 -11.63
N ASP A 303 7.30 13.77 -11.29
CA ASP A 303 6.20 12.85 -11.54
C ASP A 303 5.04 13.14 -10.57
N PHE A 304 4.26 14.17 -10.89
CA PHE A 304 3.14 14.63 -10.06
C PHE A 304 2.12 13.52 -9.80
N ILE A 305 1.94 12.58 -10.74
CA ILE A 305 1.01 11.46 -10.59
C ILE A 305 1.52 10.53 -9.49
N LEU A 306 2.79 10.11 -9.54
CA LEU A 306 3.41 9.29 -8.50
C LEU A 306 3.30 9.93 -7.12
N TYR A 307 3.74 11.20 -6.98
CA TYR A 307 3.73 11.87 -5.68
C TYR A 307 2.30 12.12 -5.16
N SER A 308 1.34 12.43 -6.03
CA SER A 308 -0.07 12.56 -5.63
C SER A 308 -0.66 11.24 -5.12
N GLY A 309 -0.31 10.11 -5.75
CA GLY A 309 -0.69 8.78 -5.30
C GLY A 309 -0.11 8.45 -3.91
N ILE A 310 1.19 8.72 -3.69
CA ILE A 310 1.85 8.53 -2.39
C ILE A 310 1.17 9.38 -1.32
N ALA A 311 0.90 10.66 -1.62
CA ALA A 311 0.21 11.57 -0.71
C ALA A 311 -1.20 11.07 -0.36
N LEU A 312 -1.98 10.63 -1.35
CA LEU A 312 -3.34 10.16 -1.15
C LEU A 312 -3.40 8.90 -0.28
N VAL A 313 -2.56 7.89 -0.57
CA VAL A 313 -2.50 6.66 0.23
C VAL A 313 -2.07 6.95 1.66
N THR A 314 -1.03 7.78 1.84
CA THR A 314 -0.55 8.18 3.17
C THR A 314 -1.66 8.89 3.96
N LEU A 315 -2.35 9.83 3.32
CA LEU A 315 -3.44 10.60 3.93
C LEU A 315 -4.59 9.70 4.35
N VAL A 316 -5.02 8.78 3.48
CA VAL A 316 -6.13 7.85 3.78
C VAL A 316 -5.79 6.96 4.98
N LEU A 317 -4.60 6.37 5.01
CA LEU A 317 -4.19 5.49 6.12
C LEU A 317 -4.06 6.25 7.44
N GLU A 318 -3.51 7.47 7.41
CA GLU A 318 -3.42 8.31 8.60
C GLU A 318 -4.82 8.74 9.10
N LEU A 319 -5.71 9.16 8.19
CA LEU A 319 -7.08 9.52 8.54
C LEU A 319 -7.85 8.34 9.14
N ILE A 320 -7.62 7.11 8.67
CA ILE A 320 -8.23 5.90 9.26
C ILE A 320 -7.76 5.71 10.71
N ILE A 321 -6.47 5.88 11.00
CA ILE A 321 -5.94 5.80 12.37
C ILE A 321 -6.55 6.91 13.25
N ILE A 322 -6.59 8.15 12.75
CA ILE A 322 -7.17 9.29 13.48
C ILE A 322 -8.67 9.06 13.73
N ALA A 323 -9.42 8.60 12.73
CA ALA A 323 -10.84 8.31 12.84
C ALA A 323 -11.10 7.21 13.88
N TYR A 324 -10.30 6.15 13.87
CA TYR A 324 -10.39 5.08 14.86
C TYR A 324 -10.18 5.61 16.28
N ILE A 325 -9.13 6.42 16.51
CA ILE A 325 -8.87 7.03 17.81
C ILE A 325 -10.04 7.93 18.23
N TYR A 326 -10.58 8.72 17.30
CA TYR A 326 -11.69 9.62 17.58
C TYR A 326 -13.01 8.90 17.91
N VAL A 327 -13.27 7.74 17.30
CA VAL A 327 -14.51 6.98 17.52
C VAL A 327 -14.40 6.08 18.74
N PHE A 328 -13.34 5.29 18.84
CA PHE A 328 -13.23 4.18 19.80
C PHE A 328 -12.35 4.50 21.01
N ASN A 329 -11.41 5.44 20.91
CA ASN A 329 -10.42 5.73 21.96
C ASN A 329 -10.31 7.24 22.25
N LYS A 330 -11.45 7.91 22.49
CA LYS A 330 -11.50 9.36 22.73
C LYS A 330 -10.60 9.83 23.87
N GLU A 331 -10.43 9.03 24.92
CA GLU A 331 -9.56 9.34 26.05
C GLU A 331 -8.09 9.51 25.63
N LEU A 332 -7.66 8.81 24.57
CA LEU A 332 -6.32 8.91 24.02
C LEU A 332 -6.04 10.29 23.40
N LEU A 333 -7.07 10.96 22.88
CA LEU A 333 -6.96 12.35 22.41
C LEU A 333 -6.63 13.33 23.54
N GLY A 334 -6.90 12.97 24.79
CA GLY A 334 -6.48 13.75 25.95
C GLY A 334 -4.97 13.69 26.22
N LYS A 335 -4.27 12.69 25.67
CA LYS A 335 -2.90 12.31 26.00
C LYS A 335 -1.96 12.52 24.80
N THR A 336 -1.63 13.76 24.48
CA THR A 336 -0.79 14.16 23.33
C THR A 336 0.53 13.39 23.23
N GLY A 337 1.18 13.09 24.37
CA GLY A 337 2.40 12.27 24.38
C GLY A 337 2.21 10.87 23.78
N ARG A 338 1.07 10.22 24.04
CA ARG A 338 0.76 8.90 23.48
C ARG A 338 0.49 8.97 21.97
N LEU A 339 -0.12 10.05 21.48
CA LEU A 339 -0.30 10.28 20.04
C LEU A 339 1.05 10.45 19.34
N MET A 340 1.95 11.24 19.93
CA MET A 340 3.31 11.43 19.41
C MET A 340 4.10 10.12 19.38
N MET A 341 3.95 9.29 20.43
CA MET A 341 4.58 7.98 20.50
C MET A 341 4.14 7.05 19.35
N ILE A 342 2.85 6.99 19.04
CA ILE A 342 2.32 6.17 17.93
C ILE A 342 2.98 6.59 16.61
N GLY A 343 3.00 7.90 16.32
CA GLY A 343 3.61 8.40 15.09
C GLY A 343 5.13 8.13 15.02
N ILE A 344 5.86 8.26 16.14
CA ILE A 344 7.30 7.94 16.17
C ILE A 344 7.52 6.44 15.94
N ILE A 345 6.71 5.56 16.55
CA ILE A 345 6.82 4.10 16.31
C ILE A 345 6.60 3.80 14.83
N VAL A 346 5.57 4.38 14.20
CA VAL A 346 5.29 4.21 12.76
C VAL A 346 6.47 4.67 11.91
N VAL A 347 6.97 5.89 12.15
CA VAL A 347 8.10 6.47 11.41
C VAL A 347 9.38 5.65 11.60
N LEU A 348 9.70 5.22 12.83
CA LEU A 348 10.87 4.39 13.10
C LEU A 348 10.77 3.03 12.41
N THR A 349 9.60 2.40 12.38
CA THR A 349 9.40 1.14 11.65
C THR A 349 9.63 1.34 10.15
N LEU A 350 9.16 2.45 9.56
CA LEU A 350 9.39 2.77 8.14
C LEU A 350 10.87 3.03 7.84
N ILE A 351 11.58 3.74 8.72
CA ILE A 351 13.03 3.97 8.59
C ILE A 351 13.79 2.64 8.69
N LEU A 352 13.44 1.78 9.65
CA LEU A 352 14.03 0.45 9.80
C LEU A 352 13.73 -0.44 8.58
N ALA A 353 12.52 -0.35 8.02
CA ALA A 353 12.17 -1.05 6.79
C ALA A 353 13.09 -0.63 5.63
N LYS A 354 13.29 0.68 5.45
CA LYS A 354 14.21 1.23 4.44
C LYS A 354 15.67 0.81 4.69
N ALA A 355 16.11 0.65 5.93
CA ALA A 355 17.48 0.19 6.19
C ALA A 355 17.65 -1.33 5.96
N ILE A 356 16.66 -2.12 6.37
CA ILE A 356 16.75 -3.59 6.42
C ILE A 356 16.42 -4.24 5.07
N HIS A 357 15.60 -3.60 4.22
CA HIS A 357 15.18 -4.17 2.93
C HIS A 357 16.38 -4.54 2.02
N VAL A 358 17.52 -3.86 2.15
CA VAL A 358 18.76 -4.12 1.40
C VAL A 358 19.35 -5.49 1.71
N ILE A 359 19.12 -6.00 2.93
CA ILE A 359 19.59 -7.33 3.35
C ILE A 359 18.53 -8.39 3.01
N SER A 360 17.30 -8.19 3.50
CA SER A 360 16.16 -9.06 3.25
C SER A 360 14.88 -8.40 3.72
N ILE A 361 13.87 -8.37 2.85
CA ILE A 361 12.53 -7.83 3.17
C ILE A 361 11.88 -8.62 4.33
N TYR A 362 12.17 -9.92 4.45
CA TYR A 362 11.63 -10.79 5.50
C TYR A 362 12.25 -10.54 6.89
N LEU A 363 13.27 -9.69 7.01
CA LEU A 363 13.82 -9.25 8.30
C LEU A 363 13.14 -8.00 8.86
N ILE A 364 12.30 -7.31 8.09
CA ILE A 364 11.68 -6.05 8.52
C ILE A 364 10.76 -6.28 9.75
N PRO A 365 10.97 -5.58 10.88
CA PRO A 365 10.33 -5.91 12.15
C PRO A 365 8.94 -5.27 12.34
N VAL A 366 8.03 -5.45 11.39
CA VAL A 366 6.66 -4.87 11.46
C VAL A 366 5.92 -5.33 12.73
N ALA A 367 6.10 -6.60 13.11
CA ALA A 367 5.50 -7.15 14.32
C ALA A 367 5.99 -6.51 15.62
N ALA A 368 7.20 -5.91 15.64
CA ALA A 368 7.69 -5.20 16.82
C ALA A 368 6.86 -3.96 17.12
N SER A 369 6.48 -3.18 16.09
CA SER A 369 5.56 -2.05 16.29
C SER A 369 4.19 -2.50 16.80
N ALA A 370 3.65 -3.60 16.27
CA ALA A 370 2.36 -4.13 16.72
C ALA A 370 2.42 -4.59 18.19
N MET A 371 3.49 -5.29 18.60
CA MET A 371 3.71 -5.68 19.99
C MET A 371 3.88 -4.49 20.92
N LEU A 372 4.70 -3.51 20.55
CA LEU A 372 4.92 -2.29 21.35
C LEU A 372 3.62 -1.51 21.55
N LEU A 373 2.84 -1.31 20.49
CA LEU A 373 1.57 -0.58 20.59
C LEU A 373 0.52 -1.36 21.40
N SER A 374 0.53 -2.70 21.31
CA SER A 374 -0.35 -3.55 22.12
C SER A 374 -0.02 -3.44 23.62
N ILE A 375 1.27 -3.41 23.98
CA ILE A 375 1.73 -3.27 25.38
C ILE A 375 1.51 -1.86 25.92
N LEU A 376 1.77 -0.83 25.11
CA LEU A 376 1.83 0.56 25.57
C LEU A 376 0.50 1.32 25.46
N ILE A 377 -0.40 0.90 24.55
CA ILE A 377 -1.65 1.61 24.26
C ILE A 377 -2.85 0.67 24.37
N ASP A 378 -3.08 -0.12 23.32
CA ASP A 378 -4.23 -1.00 23.18
C ASP A 378 -4.00 -1.93 21.98
N SER A 379 -4.44 -3.18 22.12
CA SER A 379 -4.27 -4.22 21.11
C SER A 379 -5.06 -3.96 19.83
N ARG A 380 -6.28 -3.39 19.90
CA ARG A 380 -7.11 -3.17 18.72
C ARG A 380 -6.54 -2.06 17.84
N LEU A 381 -6.05 -0.97 18.45
CA LEU A 381 -5.32 0.06 17.73
C LEU A 381 -4.01 -0.48 17.12
N ALA A 382 -3.29 -1.33 17.85
CA ALA A 382 -2.06 -1.96 17.36
C ALA A 382 -2.29 -2.78 16.09
N LEU A 383 -3.40 -3.52 16.00
CA LEU A 383 -3.78 -4.26 14.79
C LEU A 383 -4.07 -3.33 13.62
N LEU A 384 -4.80 -2.24 13.84
CA LEU A 384 -5.07 -1.27 12.78
C LEU A 384 -3.78 -0.65 12.24
N VAL A 385 -2.88 -0.25 13.14
CA VAL A 385 -1.57 0.29 12.75
C VAL A 385 -0.72 -0.78 12.03
N ASN A 386 -0.81 -2.05 12.43
CA ASN A 386 -0.14 -3.16 11.74
C ASN A 386 -0.61 -3.32 10.29
N VAL A 387 -1.91 -3.22 10.04
CA VAL A 387 -2.48 -3.23 8.68
C VAL A 387 -1.93 -2.05 7.86
N CYS A 388 -1.98 -0.84 8.43
CA CYS A 388 -1.50 0.36 7.75
C CYS A 388 0.00 0.27 7.43
N LEU A 389 0.83 -0.17 8.40
CA LEU A 389 2.28 -0.35 8.21
C LEU A 389 2.57 -1.44 7.18
N THR A 390 1.82 -2.54 7.17
CA THR A 390 1.96 -3.59 6.16
C THR A 390 1.77 -3.03 4.75
N ILE A 391 0.72 -2.22 4.52
CA ILE A 391 0.45 -1.59 3.21
C ILE A 391 1.57 -0.61 2.83
N LEU A 392 2.00 0.25 3.76
CA LEU A 392 3.06 1.23 3.47
C LEU A 392 4.40 0.56 3.16
N ILE A 393 4.76 -0.47 3.94
CA ILE A 393 6.03 -1.17 3.76
C ILE A 393 5.99 -2.09 2.54
N SER A 394 4.85 -2.70 2.20
CA SER A 394 4.74 -3.50 0.98
C SER A 394 5.01 -2.63 -0.26
N MET A 395 4.56 -1.38 -0.28
CA MET A 395 4.89 -0.45 -1.36
C MET A 395 6.40 -0.22 -1.45
N ILE A 396 7.10 -0.03 -0.32
CA ILE A 396 8.56 0.14 -0.26
C ILE A 396 9.29 -1.12 -0.76
N THR A 397 8.77 -2.31 -0.45
CA THR A 397 9.42 -3.59 -0.79
C THR A 397 9.02 -4.17 -2.14
N GLY A 398 8.31 -3.41 -2.98
CA GLY A 398 7.93 -3.82 -4.34
C GLY A 398 6.67 -4.68 -4.43
N ASN A 399 5.81 -4.65 -3.42
CA ASN A 399 4.53 -5.37 -3.31
C ASN A 399 4.66 -6.91 -3.31
N ASP A 400 5.70 -7.43 -2.66
CA ASP A 400 5.90 -8.87 -2.48
C ASP A 400 4.77 -9.48 -1.62
N ILE A 401 3.99 -10.39 -2.22
CA ILE A 401 2.80 -11.02 -1.60
C ILE A 401 3.19 -11.87 -0.37
N PRO A 402 4.20 -12.76 -0.42
CA PRO A 402 4.62 -13.51 0.76
C PRO A 402 5.02 -12.61 1.94
N PHE A 403 5.77 -11.53 1.68
CA PHE A 403 6.11 -10.53 2.70
C PHE A 403 4.87 -9.84 3.28
N MET A 404 3.96 -9.37 2.43
CA MET A 404 2.74 -8.68 2.87
C MET A 404 1.91 -9.56 3.82
N ALA A 405 1.75 -10.85 3.48
CA ALA A 405 1.07 -11.80 4.33
C ALA A 405 1.82 -12.09 5.62
N MET A 406 3.15 -12.26 5.56
CA MET A 406 4.00 -12.44 6.74
C MET A 406 3.87 -11.25 7.70
N ALA A 407 3.98 -10.01 7.21
CA ALA A 407 3.87 -8.81 8.04
C ALA A 407 2.48 -8.69 8.70
N LEU A 408 1.41 -8.97 7.94
CA LEU A 408 0.05 -8.94 8.46
C LEU A 408 -0.18 -10.02 9.54
N VAL A 409 0.15 -11.28 9.23
CA VAL A 409 -0.05 -12.41 10.15
C VAL A 409 0.87 -12.30 11.36
N GLY A 410 2.17 -12.11 11.13
CA GLY A 410 3.18 -11.99 12.18
C GLY A 410 2.91 -10.84 13.13
N GLY A 411 2.52 -9.66 12.60
CA GLY A 411 2.16 -8.52 13.45
C GLY A 411 0.88 -8.73 14.25
N THR A 412 -0.13 -9.40 13.67
CA THR A 412 -1.37 -9.76 14.37
C THR A 412 -1.11 -10.77 15.49
N VAL A 413 -0.38 -11.85 15.19
CA VAL A 413 0.03 -12.87 16.16
C VAL A 413 0.87 -12.24 17.28
N GLY A 414 1.81 -11.36 16.94
CA GLY A 414 2.63 -10.64 17.91
C GLY A 414 1.78 -9.76 18.84
N ALA A 415 0.88 -8.94 18.29
CA ALA A 415 0.01 -8.07 19.06
C ALA A 415 -0.88 -8.85 20.04
N PHE A 416 -1.46 -9.98 19.61
CA PHE A 416 -2.30 -10.82 20.48
C PHE A 416 -1.51 -11.57 21.53
N SER A 417 -0.32 -12.06 21.20
CA SER A 417 0.53 -12.82 22.11
C SER A 417 1.01 -12.00 23.33
N VAL A 418 0.95 -10.66 23.24
CA VAL A 418 1.40 -9.77 24.31
C VAL A 418 0.30 -9.09 25.13
N ILE A 419 -0.99 -9.29 24.82
CA ILE A 419 -2.12 -8.58 25.48
C ILE A 419 -2.05 -8.65 27.02
N ASN A 420 -1.72 -9.82 27.56
CA ASN A 420 -1.65 -10.06 29.00
C ASN A 420 -0.22 -10.32 29.49
N SER A 421 0.78 -9.83 28.75
CA SER A 421 2.19 -10.06 29.12
C SER A 421 2.61 -9.16 30.28
N GLN A 422 2.76 -9.77 31.45
CA GLN A 422 3.31 -9.11 32.64
C GLN A 422 4.82 -9.35 32.80
N GLN A 423 5.40 -10.33 32.10
CA GLN A 423 6.81 -10.70 32.24
C GLN A 423 7.57 -10.59 30.91
N ARG A 424 8.86 -10.22 30.99
CA ARG A 424 9.73 -10.10 29.81
C ARG A 424 9.87 -11.44 29.06
N ALA A 425 9.84 -12.55 29.80
CA ALA A 425 9.85 -13.89 29.23
C ALA A 425 8.66 -14.15 28.31
N ASN A 426 7.46 -13.64 28.64
CA ASN A 426 6.26 -13.82 27.81
C ASN A 426 6.37 -13.03 26.50
N VAL A 427 6.97 -11.83 26.54
CA VAL A 427 7.26 -11.04 25.33
C VAL A 427 8.29 -11.74 24.45
N PHE A 428 9.28 -12.41 25.05
CA PHE A 428 10.26 -13.20 24.30
C PHE A 428 9.62 -14.44 23.65
N LEU A 429 8.75 -15.15 24.39
CA LEU A 429 7.98 -16.27 23.87
C LEU A 429 7.05 -15.83 22.72
N ALA A 430 6.44 -14.65 22.82
CA ALA A 430 5.66 -14.08 21.72
C ALA A 430 6.51 -13.91 20.44
N GLY A 431 7.78 -13.52 20.55
CA GLY A 431 8.70 -13.49 19.41
C GLY A 431 8.93 -14.86 18.78
N ILE A 432 9.06 -15.93 19.57
CA ILE A 432 9.17 -17.30 19.07
C ILE A 432 7.89 -17.72 18.33
N ILE A 433 6.72 -17.37 18.87
CA ILE A 433 5.43 -17.64 18.22
C ILE A 433 5.34 -16.89 16.89
N VAL A 434 5.79 -15.63 16.84
CA VAL A 434 5.90 -14.84 15.60
C VAL A 434 6.86 -15.49 14.60
N SER A 435 8.02 -15.99 15.04
CA SER A 435 8.96 -16.71 14.18
C SER A 435 8.30 -17.91 13.49
N ILE A 436 7.56 -18.73 14.24
CA ILE A 436 6.86 -19.90 13.70
C ILE A 436 5.76 -19.46 12.73
N ALA A 437 4.95 -18.47 13.11
CA ALA A 437 3.87 -17.95 12.26
C ALA A 437 4.41 -17.39 10.94
N ASN A 438 5.52 -16.64 10.99
CA ASN A 438 6.20 -16.12 9.80
C ASN A 438 6.69 -17.25 8.90
N MET A 439 7.39 -18.25 9.46
CA MET A 439 7.89 -19.39 8.68
C MET A 439 6.75 -20.13 7.98
N VAL A 440 5.68 -20.47 8.70
CA VAL A 440 4.52 -21.17 8.12
C VAL A 440 3.85 -20.33 7.02
N THR A 441 3.71 -19.02 7.24
CA THR A 441 3.08 -18.12 6.27
C THR A 441 3.91 -18.00 4.99
N ILE A 442 5.22 -17.79 5.13
CA ILE A 442 6.15 -17.68 3.99
C ILE A 442 6.21 -18.99 3.22
N MET A 443 6.31 -20.14 3.90
CA MET A 443 6.32 -21.45 3.23
C MET A 443 5.01 -21.71 2.49
N GLY A 444 3.86 -21.47 3.13
CA GLY A 444 2.55 -21.71 2.55
C GLY A 444 2.33 -20.92 1.26
N ILE A 445 2.62 -19.61 1.28
CA ILE A 445 2.46 -18.75 0.09
C ILE A 445 3.57 -19.00 -0.92
N GLY A 446 4.80 -19.20 -0.46
CA GLY A 446 5.95 -19.49 -1.30
C GLY A 446 5.76 -20.74 -2.15
N PHE A 447 5.17 -21.80 -1.60
CA PHE A 447 4.85 -23.03 -2.35
C PHE A 447 3.66 -22.88 -3.31
N ILE A 448 2.74 -21.95 -3.05
CA ILE A 448 1.66 -21.64 -4.01
C ILE A 448 2.23 -20.90 -5.22
N ASN A 449 3.13 -19.94 -4.99
CA ASN A 449 3.60 -19.01 -6.02
C ASN A 449 4.89 -19.45 -6.73
N SER A 450 5.65 -20.38 -6.18
CA SER A 450 6.96 -20.76 -6.72
C SER A 450 7.30 -22.23 -6.47
N ASN A 451 7.98 -22.85 -7.45
CA ASN A 451 8.56 -24.18 -7.31
C ASN A 451 10.02 -24.15 -6.80
N GLU A 452 10.57 -22.96 -6.51
CA GLU A 452 11.94 -22.78 -6.06
C GLU A 452 12.09 -23.02 -4.55
N LEU A 453 12.15 -24.29 -4.15
CA LEU A 453 12.21 -24.72 -2.75
C LEU A 453 13.32 -24.01 -1.95
N ILE A 454 14.51 -23.83 -2.53
CA ILE A 454 15.66 -23.19 -1.85
C ILE A 454 15.35 -21.73 -1.50
N LYS A 455 14.72 -20.98 -2.42
CA LYS A 455 14.36 -19.57 -2.21
C LYS A 455 13.31 -19.44 -1.10
N VAL A 456 12.31 -20.32 -1.10
CA VAL A 456 11.27 -20.35 -0.06
C VAL A 456 11.88 -20.70 1.30
N MET A 457 12.77 -21.69 1.37
CA MET A 457 13.45 -22.06 2.61
C MET A 457 14.33 -20.92 3.16
N ASN A 458 15.10 -20.25 2.31
CA ASN A 458 15.92 -19.10 2.71
C ASN A 458 15.06 -17.94 3.22
N SER A 459 13.97 -17.63 2.53
CA SER A 459 13.01 -16.58 2.95
C SER A 459 12.37 -16.93 4.29
N SER A 460 12.02 -18.21 4.48
CA SER A 460 11.46 -18.72 5.74
C SER A 460 12.46 -18.66 6.89
N PHE A 461 13.74 -18.97 6.64
CA PHE A 461 14.80 -18.81 7.64
C PHE A 461 14.92 -17.36 8.11
N TYR A 462 14.90 -16.40 7.19
CA TYR A 462 14.86 -14.98 7.53
C TYR A 462 13.61 -14.58 8.31
N GLY A 463 12.43 -15.11 7.94
CA GLY A 463 11.19 -14.91 8.70
C GLY A 463 11.23 -15.50 10.11
N GLY A 464 11.94 -16.62 10.31
CA GLY A 464 12.22 -17.20 11.61
C GLY A 464 13.14 -16.32 12.46
N LEU A 465 14.24 -15.81 11.88
CA LEU A 465 15.13 -14.85 12.56
C LEU A 465 14.41 -13.53 12.91
N ASN A 466 13.48 -13.09 12.07
CA ASN A 466 12.70 -11.88 12.29
C ASN A 466 11.92 -11.92 13.60
N GLY A 467 11.23 -13.02 13.94
CA GLY A 467 10.46 -13.09 15.19
C GLY A 467 11.32 -12.97 16.45
N ILE A 468 12.53 -13.53 16.44
CA ILE A 468 13.52 -13.35 17.51
C ILE A 468 13.96 -11.88 17.59
N GLY A 469 14.31 -11.28 16.44
CA GLY A 469 14.67 -9.87 16.35
C GLY A 469 13.56 -8.94 16.85
N VAL A 470 12.30 -9.25 16.52
CA VAL A 470 11.11 -8.54 16.98
C VAL A 470 10.98 -8.58 18.51
N ALA A 471 11.16 -9.73 19.15
CA ALA A 471 11.15 -9.82 20.61
C ALA A 471 12.28 -9.00 21.26
N VAL A 472 13.50 -9.07 20.70
CA VAL A 472 14.65 -8.30 21.20
C VAL A 472 14.39 -6.80 21.07
N LEU A 473 13.87 -6.34 19.93
CA LEU A 473 13.53 -4.94 19.70
C LEU A 473 12.41 -4.46 20.62
N ALA A 474 11.35 -5.25 20.79
CA ALA A 474 10.25 -4.90 21.68
C ALA A 474 10.73 -4.80 23.13
N ILE A 475 11.41 -5.82 23.67
CA ILE A 475 11.90 -5.84 25.06
C ILE A 475 12.98 -4.78 25.28
N GLY A 476 13.89 -4.62 24.33
CA GLY A 476 15.02 -3.69 24.42
C GLY A 476 14.60 -2.23 24.36
N SER A 477 13.58 -1.91 23.56
CA SER A 477 13.10 -0.52 23.42
C SER A 477 12.01 -0.14 24.42
N LEU A 478 11.28 -1.10 25.01
CA LEU A 478 10.17 -0.81 25.94
C LEU A 478 10.53 0.18 27.07
N PRO A 479 11.66 0.04 27.79
CA PRO A 479 12.02 0.98 28.86
C PRO A 479 12.24 2.42 28.37
N LEU A 480 12.64 2.60 27.10
CA LEU A 480 12.80 3.92 26.51
C LEU A 480 11.43 4.58 26.32
N TRP A 481 10.45 3.83 25.80
CA TRP A 481 9.09 4.30 25.61
C TRP A 481 8.42 4.67 26.94
N GLU A 482 8.55 3.81 27.95
CA GLU A 482 8.04 4.05 29.30
C GLU A 482 8.61 5.34 29.91
N SER A 483 9.93 5.55 29.81
CA SER A 483 10.63 6.71 30.37
C SER A 483 10.39 8.01 29.59
N LEU A 484 10.34 7.94 28.25
CA LEU A 484 10.12 9.12 27.41
C LEU A 484 8.69 9.65 27.54
N PHE A 485 7.70 8.76 27.61
CA PHE A 485 6.28 9.12 27.63
C PHE A 485 5.62 8.99 29.01
N GLY A 486 6.36 8.55 30.03
CA GLY A 486 5.84 8.40 31.40
C GLY A 486 4.73 7.36 31.50
N ILE A 487 4.82 6.27 30.73
CA ILE A 487 3.79 5.24 30.67
C ILE A 487 4.09 4.16 31.72
N LEU A 488 3.12 3.90 32.59
CA LEU A 488 3.20 2.85 33.59
C LEU A 488 2.63 1.54 33.03
N THR A 489 3.51 0.63 32.61
CA THR A 489 3.13 -0.71 32.12
C THR A 489 3.08 -1.72 33.28
N PRO A 490 2.43 -2.88 33.09
CA PRO A 490 2.50 -3.99 34.06
C PRO A 490 3.95 -4.43 34.36
N LEU A 491 4.82 -4.43 33.34
CA LEU A 491 6.24 -4.73 33.49
C LEU A 491 6.94 -3.74 34.41
N LYS A 492 6.65 -2.43 34.24
CA LYS A 492 7.20 -1.38 35.09
C LYS A 492 6.66 -1.44 36.52
N LEU A 493 5.38 -1.78 36.69
CA LEU A 493 4.78 -2.02 38.01
C LEU A 493 5.48 -3.16 38.74
N LEU A 494 5.76 -4.27 38.06
CA LEU A 494 6.49 -5.38 38.66
C LEU A 494 7.94 -5.02 39.00
N GLU A 495 8.61 -4.22 38.18
CA GLU A 495 9.93 -3.65 38.52
C GLU A 495 9.87 -2.81 39.81
N LEU A 496 8.85 -1.95 39.93
CA LEU A 496 8.62 -1.12 41.12
C LEU A 496 8.19 -1.93 42.34
N SER A 497 7.61 -3.12 42.15
CA SER A 497 7.24 -4.03 43.25
C SER A 497 8.44 -4.76 43.86
N ASN A 498 9.60 -4.75 43.20
CA ASN A 498 10.78 -5.48 43.64
C ASN A 498 11.37 -4.86 44.92
N PRO A 499 11.53 -5.61 46.03
CA PRO A 499 12.11 -5.10 47.28
C PRO A 499 13.55 -4.56 47.15
N ASN A 500 14.27 -4.96 46.10
CA ASN A 500 15.60 -4.43 45.79
C ASN A 500 15.58 -3.04 45.15
N HIS A 501 14.40 -2.51 44.78
CA HIS A 501 14.28 -1.14 44.34
C HIS A 501 14.86 -0.22 45.42
N PRO A 502 15.78 0.73 45.10
CA PRO A 502 16.54 1.46 46.10
C PRO A 502 15.71 2.15 47.17
N LEU A 503 14.52 2.66 46.79
CA LEU A 503 13.63 3.35 47.72
C LEU A 503 12.84 2.39 48.62
N LEU A 504 12.39 1.24 48.11
CA LEU A 504 11.73 0.21 48.93
C LEU A 504 12.71 -0.46 49.87
N LYS A 505 13.95 -0.69 49.41
CA LYS A 505 15.02 -1.21 50.25
C LYS A 505 15.30 -0.28 51.44
N ARG A 506 15.27 1.03 51.21
CA ARG A 506 15.37 2.01 52.31
C ARG A 506 14.18 1.94 53.24
N LEU A 507 12.95 1.87 52.71
CA LEU A 507 11.74 1.72 53.52
C LEU A 507 11.81 0.48 54.42
N LEU A 508 12.27 -0.65 53.88
CA LEU A 508 12.45 -1.90 54.62
C LEU A 508 13.50 -1.80 55.73
N LEU A 509 14.63 -1.13 55.49
CA LEU A 509 15.76 -1.11 56.43
C LEU A 509 15.67 0.04 57.46
N GLU A 510 15.19 1.21 57.05
CA GLU A 510 15.14 2.43 57.87
C GLU A 510 13.80 2.56 58.63
N THR A 511 12.69 2.02 58.09
CA THR A 511 11.32 2.12 58.63
C THR A 511 10.55 0.79 58.49
N PRO A 512 11.01 -0.30 59.13
CA PRO A 512 10.46 -1.64 58.90
C PRO A 512 8.97 -1.75 59.26
N GLY A 513 8.50 -1.01 60.27
CA GLY A 513 7.09 -1.01 60.67
C GLY A 513 6.18 -0.46 59.58
N THR A 514 6.56 0.68 59.00
CA THR A 514 5.88 1.27 57.83
C THR A 514 5.96 0.38 56.60
N TYR A 515 7.09 -0.31 56.37
CA TYR A 515 7.19 -1.28 55.28
C TYR A 515 6.17 -2.41 55.45
N HIS A 516 6.11 -3.04 56.63
CA HIS A 516 5.17 -4.12 56.91
C HIS A 516 3.71 -3.67 56.79
N HIS A 517 3.39 -2.48 57.29
CA HIS A 517 2.10 -1.81 57.07
C HIS A 517 1.75 -1.72 55.58
N SER A 518 2.65 -1.16 54.78
CA SER A 518 2.44 -0.95 53.34
C SER A 518 2.18 -2.25 52.57
N ILE A 519 2.81 -3.36 52.96
CA ILE A 519 2.57 -4.69 52.38
C ILE A 519 1.16 -5.21 52.71
N ILE A 520 0.71 -5.07 53.95
CA ILE A 520 -0.64 -5.51 54.37
C ILE A 520 -1.71 -4.68 53.66
N VAL A 521 -1.56 -3.36 53.67
CA VAL A 521 -2.43 -2.43 52.94
C VAL A 521 -2.43 -2.73 51.44
N GLY A 522 -1.28 -3.15 50.89
CA GLY A 522 -1.17 -3.60 49.50
C GLY A 522 -1.98 -4.84 49.17
N ASN A 523 -1.99 -5.84 50.04
CA ASN A 523 -2.80 -7.04 49.84
C ASN A 523 -4.31 -6.75 49.93
N LEU A 524 -4.70 -5.87 50.86
CA LEU A 524 -6.08 -5.38 50.95
C LEU A 524 -6.49 -4.65 49.69
N SER A 525 -5.65 -3.72 49.24
CA SER A 525 -5.93 -2.87 48.07
C SER A 525 -5.94 -3.67 46.76
N GLU A 526 -5.03 -4.62 46.59
CA GLU A 526 -5.01 -5.54 45.44
C GLU A 526 -6.32 -6.33 45.36
N SER A 527 -6.71 -6.97 46.46
CA SER A 527 -7.88 -7.84 46.50
C SER A 527 -9.17 -7.05 46.25
N ALA A 528 -9.27 -5.86 46.84
CA ALA A 528 -10.42 -4.98 46.68
C ALA A 528 -10.53 -4.42 45.26
N ALA A 529 -9.40 -4.01 44.66
CA ALA A 529 -9.38 -3.53 43.29
C ALA A 529 -9.74 -4.64 42.30
N ASP A 530 -9.21 -5.86 42.49
CA ASP A 530 -9.54 -7.03 41.66
C ASP A 530 -11.05 -7.36 41.73
N ALA A 531 -11.62 -7.37 42.95
CA ALA A 531 -13.04 -7.69 43.18
C ALA A 531 -14.02 -6.72 42.48
N ILE A 532 -13.61 -5.47 42.22
CA ILE A 532 -14.42 -4.47 41.53
C ILE A 532 -14.02 -4.25 40.07
N GLY A 533 -13.08 -5.05 39.54
CA GLY A 533 -12.57 -4.91 38.17
C GLY A 533 -11.68 -3.68 37.94
N GLY A 534 -11.07 -3.14 39.01
CA GLY A 534 -10.05 -2.09 38.96
C GLY A 534 -8.65 -2.64 38.67
N ASN A 535 -7.65 -1.76 38.65
CA ASN A 535 -6.27 -2.17 38.40
C ASN A 535 -5.58 -2.70 39.67
N ALA A 536 -5.73 -4.00 39.92
CA ALA A 536 -5.20 -4.68 41.11
C ALA A 536 -3.68 -4.53 41.29
N LEU A 537 -2.90 -4.68 40.21
CA LEU A 537 -1.45 -4.56 40.27
C LEU A 537 -1.01 -3.11 40.58
N LEU A 538 -1.67 -2.12 39.99
CA LEU A 538 -1.42 -0.72 40.30
C LEU A 538 -1.77 -0.42 41.77
N ALA A 539 -2.93 -0.89 42.24
CA ALA A 539 -3.36 -0.72 43.62
C ALA A 539 -2.29 -1.27 44.58
N ARG A 540 -1.84 -2.52 44.39
CA ARG A 540 -0.79 -3.13 45.21
C ARG A 540 0.51 -2.32 45.21
N VAL A 541 1.02 -2.01 44.02
CA VAL A 541 2.35 -1.39 43.90
C VAL A 541 2.32 0.05 44.39
N GLY A 542 1.22 0.78 44.15
CA GLY A 542 1.01 2.13 44.67
C GLY A 542 1.09 2.18 46.20
N THR A 543 0.51 1.19 46.90
CA THR A 543 0.59 1.13 48.37
C THR A 543 2.01 0.92 48.88
N PHE A 544 2.91 0.27 48.13
CA PHE A 544 4.29 0.09 48.60
C PHE A 544 5.04 1.42 48.76
N TYR A 545 4.54 2.47 48.09
CA TYR A 545 5.16 3.78 48.09
C TYR A 545 4.39 4.85 48.86
N HIS A 546 3.10 4.65 49.20
CA HIS A 546 2.24 5.73 49.74
C HIS A 546 2.87 6.47 50.95
N ASP A 547 3.55 5.71 51.79
CA ASP A 547 4.08 6.16 53.08
C ASP A 547 5.58 6.47 53.08
N ILE A 548 6.24 6.53 51.91
CA ILE A 548 7.71 6.69 51.84
C ILE A 548 8.24 7.97 52.48
N GLY A 549 7.40 8.99 52.66
CA GLY A 549 7.81 10.22 53.34
C GLY A 549 8.16 10.01 54.81
N LYS A 550 7.62 8.97 55.45
CA LYS A 550 7.96 8.59 56.83
C LYS A 550 9.45 8.28 57.01
N LEU A 551 10.18 7.95 55.93
CA LEU A 551 11.65 7.81 55.90
C LEU A 551 12.39 9.04 56.42
N LYS A 552 11.82 10.25 56.25
CA LYS A 552 12.50 11.49 56.66
C LYS A 552 12.55 11.63 58.18
N ARG A 553 11.54 11.11 58.88
CA ARG A 553 11.40 11.21 60.35
C ARG A 553 10.76 9.95 60.96
N PRO A 554 11.42 8.77 60.86
CA PRO A 554 10.82 7.47 61.25
C PRO A 554 10.25 7.43 62.67
N TYR A 555 10.98 8.02 63.62
CA TYR A 555 10.68 7.96 65.05
C TYR A 555 9.34 8.61 65.44
N PHE A 556 8.79 9.50 64.61
CA PHE A 556 7.50 10.16 64.88
C PHE A 556 6.29 9.30 64.50
N PHE A 557 6.48 8.18 63.81
CA PHE A 557 5.38 7.30 63.41
C PHE A 557 5.32 6.08 64.32
N LYS A 558 4.13 5.83 64.90
CA LYS A 558 3.92 4.85 65.99
C LYS A 558 4.39 3.44 65.62
N GLU A 559 4.16 3.03 64.38
CA GLU A 559 4.55 1.73 63.85
C GLU A 559 6.07 1.50 63.80
N ASN A 560 6.89 2.55 63.86
CA ASN A 560 8.35 2.47 63.86
C ASN A 560 8.98 2.75 65.24
N GLN A 561 8.18 3.00 66.28
CA GLN A 561 8.69 3.29 67.62
C GLN A 561 9.14 2.02 68.31
N LEU A 562 10.43 1.95 68.66
CA LEU A 562 11.02 0.83 69.41
C LEU A 562 10.93 1.02 70.94
N THR A 563 10.69 2.25 71.39
CA THR A 563 10.62 2.63 72.81
C THR A 563 9.19 2.92 73.24
N LEU A 564 8.86 2.66 74.52
CA LEU A 564 7.55 2.98 75.10
C LEU A 564 7.20 4.48 75.16
N GLN A 565 8.18 5.39 74.99
CA GLN A 565 7.95 6.83 75.00
C GLN A 565 7.62 7.35 73.60
N ASN A 566 6.47 8.03 73.45
CA ASN A 566 6.05 8.67 72.20
C ASN A 566 6.63 10.10 72.11
N PRO A 567 7.41 10.46 71.07
CA PRO A 567 7.96 11.81 70.91
C PRO A 567 6.90 12.90 70.87
N HIS A 568 5.68 12.59 70.42
CA HIS A 568 4.58 13.55 70.35
C HIS A 568 4.06 14.01 71.71
N ASP A 569 4.40 13.32 72.81
CA ASP A 569 3.98 13.72 74.16
C ASP A 569 4.68 15.01 74.62
N LYS A 570 5.84 15.31 74.04
CA LYS A 570 6.66 16.49 74.38
C LYS A 570 6.42 17.68 73.43
N LEU A 571 5.55 17.53 72.43
CA LEU A 571 5.34 18.54 71.39
C LEU A 571 3.98 19.25 71.54
N ASN A 572 3.89 20.46 71.00
CA ASN A 572 2.59 21.10 70.78
C ASN A 572 1.78 20.26 69.74
N PRO A 573 0.47 20.03 69.95
CA PRO A 573 -0.39 19.35 68.97
C PRO A 573 -0.28 19.88 67.54
N ALA A 574 -0.16 21.20 67.33
CA ALA A 574 0.01 21.79 66.01
C ALA A 574 1.32 21.33 65.33
N VAL A 575 2.42 21.30 66.08
CA VAL A 575 3.72 20.80 65.58
C VAL A 575 3.65 19.30 65.26
N SER A 576 2.94 18.54 66.10
CA SER A 576 2.71 17.11 65.84
C SER A 576 1.90 16.88 64.57
N SER A 577 0.82 17.64 64.39
CA SER A 577 -0.01 17.61 63.18
C SER A 577 0.81 17.95 61.93
N MET A 578 1.65 18.98 62.00
CA MET A 578 2.54 19.36 60.89
C MET A 578 3.54 18.25 60.55
N ILE A 579 4.19 17.63 61.54
CA ILE A 579 5.13 16.52 61.31
C ILE A 579 4.43 15.33 60.65
N ILE A 580 3.22 15.01 61.10
CA ILE A 580 2.43 13.92 60.53
C ILE A 580 2.02 14.28 59.11
N THR A 581 1.39 15.42 58.86
CA THR A 581 0.92 15.80 57.51
C THR A 581 2.05 16.00 56.49
N ASP A 582 3.24 16.44 56.93
CA ASP A 582 4.41 16.64 56.07
C ASP A 582 4.92 15.35 55.41
N HIS A 583 4.57 14.15 55.90
CA HIS A 583 5.02 12.91 55.25
C HIS A 583 4.51 12.79 53.81
N VAL A 584 3.35 13.37 53.48
CA VAL A 584 2.84 13.39 52.11
C VAL A 584 3.77 14.22 51.22
N LYS A 585 4.10 15.44 51.67
CA LYS A 585 5.01 16.34 50.96
C LYS A 585 6.41 15.76 50.83
N ASP A 586 6.96 15.21 51.91
CA ASP A 586 8.26 14.56 51.94
C ASP A 586 8.28 13.32 51.04
N GLY A 587 7.18 12.57 50.99
CA GLY A 587 7.00 11.44 50.10
C GLY A 587 7.01 11.87 48.64
N MET A 588 6.34 12.98 48.31
CA MET A 588 6.35 13.56 46.96
C MET A 588 7.73 14.07 46.54
N GLU A 589 8.50 14.65 47.46
CA GLU A 589 9.91 15.02 47.21
C GLU A 589 10.76 13.79 46.88
N LEU A 590 10.63 12.71 47.66
CA LEU A 590 11.32 11.44 47.41
C LEU A 590 10.87 10.81 46.09
N ALA A 591 9.57 10.76 45.82
CA ALA A 591 9.03 10.18 44.60
C ALA A 591 9.55 10.90 43.34
N LYS A 592 9.65 12.24 43.38
CA LYS A 592 10.26 13.05 42.31
C LYS A 592 11.76 12.77 42.18
N LYS A 593 12.48 12.65 43.31
CA LYS A 593 13.92 12.34 43.33
C LYS A 593 14.24 10.98 42.69
N TYR A 594 13.41 9.97 42.95
CA TYR A 594 13.56 8.62 42.41
C TYR A 594 12.83 8.40 41.07
N ASN A 595 12.27 9.45 40.47
CA ASN A 595 11.54 9.43 39.20
C ASN A 595 10.39 8.39 39.18
N LEU A 596 9.65 8.25 40.28
CA LEU A 596 8.45 7.40 40.29
C LEU A 596 7.42 7.94 39.27
N PRO A 597 6.65 7.08 38.58
CA PRO A 597 5.57 7.49 37.67
C PRO A 597 4.51 8.35 38.36
N GLN A 598 3.77 9.17 37.61
CA GLN A 598 2.74 10.04 38.18
C GLN A 598 1.66 9.23 38.90
N GLU A 599 1.24 8.11 38.30
CA GLU A 599 0.23 7.24 38.87
C GLU A 599 0.65 6.65 40.23
N ILE A 600 1.95 6.51 40.54
CA ILE A 600 2.43 6.09 41.87
C ILE A 600 2.52 7.28 42.83
N ARG A 601 2.86 8.47 42.32
CA ARG A 601 2.86 9.71 43.10
C ARG A 601 1.46 10.06 43.60
N ASP A 602 0.44 9.78 42.80
CA ASP A 602 -0.96 10.00 43.17
C ASP A 602 -1.36 9.18 44.42
N PHE A 603 -0.83 7.97 44.60
CA PHE A 603 -1.04 7.18 45.84
C PHE A 603 -0.37 7.84 47.06
N ILE A 604 0.74 8.53 46.87
CA ILE A 604 1.41 9.25 47.96
C ILE A 604 0.62 10.51 48.30
N GLU A 605 0.24 11.30 47.30
CA GLU A 605 -0.40 12.60 47.51
C GLU A 605 -1.84 12.47 48.04
N GLN A 606 -2.60 11.47 47.57
CA GLN A 606 -4.06 11.43 47.73
C GLN A 606 -4.55 10.48 48.84
N HIS A 607 -3.70 9.61 49.39
CA HIS A 607 -4.18 8.52 50.27
C HIS A 607 -4.84 8.99 51.57
N HIS A 608 -4.55 10.22 52.01
CA HIS A 608 -5.24 10.83 53.14
C HIS A 608 -6.27 11.90 52.73
N GLY A 609 -6.39 12.24 51.45
CA GLY A 609 -7.27 13.31 50.99
C GLY A 609 -7.05 14.59 51.78
N ASP A 610 -8.15 15.22 52.20
CA ASP A 610 -8.17 16.38 53.11
C ASP A 610 -8.69 15.99 54.52
N THR A 611 -8.44 14.75 54.95
CA THR A 611 -8.95 14.23 56.22
C THR A 611 -8.39 14.95 57.45
N LEU A 612 -9.16 14.96 58.54
CA LEU A 612 -8.75 15.56 59.80
C LEU A 612 -7.79 14.65 60.60
N VAL A 613 -6.67 15.22 61.07
CA VAL A 613 -5.77 14.58 62.04
C VAL A 613 -6.38 14.64 63.45
N ALA A 614 -7.44 13.86 63.64
CA ALA A 614 -8.39 13.99 64.76
C ALA A 614 -7.74 13.94 66.15
N TYR A 615 -6.77 13.05 66.39
CA TYR A 615 -6.11 12.92 67.70
C TYR A 615 -5.45 14.23 68.15
N PHE A 616 -4.67 14.88 67.28
CA PHE A 616 -4.00 16.13 67.62
C PHE A 616 -4.94 17.33 67.64
N TYR A 617 -5.98 17.33 66.80
CA TYR A 617 -7.04 18.33 66.84
C TYR A 617 -7.78 18.33 68.20
N HIS A 618 -8.20 17.16 68.68
CA HIS A 618 -8.84 17.04 70.00
C HIS A 618 -7.90 17.42 71.14
N LYS A 619 -6.63 16.97 71.08
CA LYS A 619 -5.61 17.36 72.06
C LYS A 619 -5.34 18.87 72.08
N ALA A 620 -5.43 19.54 70.94
CA ALA A 620 -5.34 20.99 70.84
C ALA A 620 -6.54 21.67 71.48
N LYS A 621 -7.76 21.21 71.16
CA LYS A 621 -9.02 21.72 71.75
C LYS A 621 -9.04 21.60 73.26
N GLU A 622 -8.58 20.47 73.80
CA GLU A 622 -8.47 20.25 75.25
C GLU A 622 -7.48 21.21 75.93
N ARG A 623 -6.41 21.59 75.23
CA ARG A 623 -5.34 22.44 75.78
C ARG A 623 -5.61 23.94 75.63
N GLU A 624 -6.16 24.36 74.50
CA GLU A 624 -6.25 25.77 74.08
C GLU A 624 -7.69 26.34 74.15
N GLY A 625 -8.69 25.46 74.28
CA GLY A 625 -10.11 25.80 74.31
C GLY A 625 -10.78 25.69 72.93
N ASN A 626 -12.07 25.34 72.92
CA ASN A 626 -12.82 24.95 71.71
C ASN A 626 -12.87 26.03 70.62
N ASP A 627 -12.88 27.31 71.00
CA ASP A 627 -13.09 28.44 70.09
C ASP A 627 -11.80 29.00 69.46
N LYS A 628 -10.63 28.43 69.82
CA LYS A 628 -9.32 28.94 69.38
C LYS A 628 -8.60 28.04 68.38
N VAL A 629 -9.13 26.85 68.11
CA VAL A 629 -8.48 25.84 67.27
C VAL A 629 -9.28 25.68 65.97
N ASP A 630 -8.73 26.17 64.87
CA ASP A 630 -9.29 25.95 63.53
C ASP A 630 -9.07 24.49 63.11
N GLU A 631 -10.10 23.86 62.54
CA GLU A 631 -10.02 22.51 62.01
C GLU A 631 -9.13 22.43 60.77
N MET A 632 -9.07 23.51 59.97
CA MET A 632 -8.28 23.55 58.74
C MET A 632 -6.77 23.40 58.99
N ASP A 633 -6.29 23.85 60.16
CA ASP A 633 -4.88 23.72 60.56
C ASP A 633 -4.47 22.26 60.87
N TYR A 634 -5.45 21.36 61.00
CA TYR A 634 -5.25 19.95 61.34
C TYR A 634 -5.72 19.00 60.23
N ARG A 635 -6.09 19.52 59.05
CA ARG A 635 -6.44 18.70 57.89
C ARG A 635 -5.23 18.49 56.97
N TYR A 636 -5.23 17.36 56.29
CA TYR A 636 -4.30 17.15 55.17
C TYR A 636 -4.61 18.15 54.04
N PRO A 637 -3.62 18.56 53.24
CA PRO A 637 -3.81 19.54 52.18
C PRO A 637 -4.57 19.00 50.96
N GLY A 638 -4.82 17.68 50.87
CA GLY A 638 -5.39 17.04 49.69
C GLY A 638 -4.39 16.88 48.53
N PRO A 639 -4.90 16.60 47.31
CA PRO A 639 -6.32 16.51 46.95
C PRO A 639 -6.97 15.19 47.40
N LYS A 640 -8.31 15.13 47.33
CA LYS A 640 -9.07 13.89 47.54
C LYS A 640 -8.68 12.84 46.49
N PRO A 641 -8.91 11.54 46.75
CA PRO A 641 -8.74 10.49 45.76
C PRO A 641 -9.41 10.83 44.43
N GLN A 642 -8.65 10.72 43.34
CA GLN A 642 -9.12 10.99 41.97
C GLN A 642 -9.43 9.70 41.20
N SER A 643 -9.07 8.53 41.75
CA SER A 643 -9.26 7.22 41.13
C SER A 643 -9.84 6.20 42.10
N LYS A 644 -10.39 5.10 41.56
CA LYS A 644 -10.86 3.98 42.39
C LYS A 644 -9.73 3.37 43.20
N GLU A 645 -8.53 3.27 42.61
CA GLU A 645 -7.37 2.65 43.26
C GLU A 645 -6.83 3.49 44.43
N THR A 646 -6.77 4.82 44.28
CA THR A 646 -6.36 5.72 45.37
C THR A 646 -7.42 5.81 46.46
N ALA A 647 -8.70 5.72 46.10
CA ALA A 647 -9.79 5.61 47.06
C ALA A 647 -9.71 4.30 47.86
N ILE A 648 -9.49 3.17 47.19
CA ILE A 648 -9.27 1.88 47.85
C ILE A 648 -8.10 1.95 48.81
N LEU A 649 -6.97 2.55 48.42
CA LEU A 649 -5.83 2.75 49.32
C LEU A 649 -6.24 3.53 50.57
N MET A 650 -6.91 4.68 50.42
CA MET A 650 -7.37 5.48 51.57
C MET A 650 -8.20 4.65 52.56
N LEU A 651 -9.13 3.84 52.04
CA LEU A 651 -9.99 3.00 52.86
C LEU A 651 -9.19 1.86 53.51
N ALA A 652 -8.31 1.20 52.75
CA ALA A 652 -7.48 0.10 53.23
C ALA A 652 -6.50 0.54 54.32
N ASP A 653 -5.83 1.68 54.15
CA ASP A 653 -4.92 2.28 55.11
C ASP A 653 -5.63 2.60 56.44
N SER A 654 -6.79 3.24 56.35
CA SER A 654 -7.61 3.58 57.52
C SER A 654 -8.11 2.34 58.27
N VAL A 655 -8.51 1.30 57.52
CA VAL A 655 -9.04 0.05 58.08
C VAL A 655 -7.93 -0.79 58.72
N GLU A 656 -6.76 -0.94 58.08
CA GLU A 656 -5.62 -1.67 58.63
C GLU A 656 -5.18 -1.05 59.96
N ALA A 657 -4.97 0.27 59.97
CA ALA A 657 -4.46 0.98 61.13
C ALA A 657 -5.42 0.88 62.33
N ALA A 658 -6.72 0.90 62.07
CA ALA A 658 -7.74 0.76 63.11
C ALA A 658 -7.84 -0.68 63.63
N VAL A 659 -7.85 -1.69 62.74
CA VAL A 659 -7.94 -3.09 63.16
C VAL A 659 -6.71 -3.54 63.93
N ARG A 660 -5.52 -3.04 63.60
CA ARG A 660 -4.28 -3.31 64.33
C ARG A 660 -4.37 -2.91 65.82
N SER A 661 -5.28 -2.01 66.17
CA SER A 661 -5.53 -1.60 67.57
C SER A 661 -6.52 -2.48 68.33
N LEU A 662 -7.19 -3.43 67.67
CA LEU A 662 -8.12 -4.37 68.31
C LEU A 662 -7.34 -5.44 69.08
N SER A 663 -7.75 -5.69 70.33
CA SER A 663 -7.16 -6.75 71.17
C SER A 663 -7.60 -8.16 70.78
N SER A 664 -8.77 -8.32 70.14
CA SER A 664 -9.27 -9.61 69.65
C SER A 664 -10.21 -9.38 68.46
N PRO A 665 -9.73 -9.59 67.21
CA PRO A 665 -10.47 -9.31 66.00
C PRO A 665 -11.43 -10.48 65.64
N THR A 666 -12.64 -10.45 66.17
CA THR A 666 -13.73 -11.35 65.70
C THR A 666 -14.36 -10.82 64.42
N ARG A 667 -15.02 -11.69 63.65
CA ARG A 667 -15.68 -11.31 62.39
C ARG A 667 -16.66 -10.14 62.56
N GLU A 668 -17.50 -10.18 63.58
CA GLU A 668 -18.50 -9.15 63.86
C GLU A 668 -17.82 -7.81 64.22
N LYS A 669 -16.77 -7.85 65.05
CA LYS A 669 -16.01 -6.65 65.44
C LYS A 669 -15.29 -6.02 64.26
N VAL A 670 -14.63 -6.84 63.42
CA VAL A 670 -13.94 -6.38 62.22
C VAL A 670 -14.95 -5.78 61.24
N SER A 671 -16.04 -6.48 60.92
CA SER A 671 -17.07 -5.99 60.00
C SER A 671 -17.65 -4.65 60.45
N THR A 672 -18.01 -4.54 61.73
CA THR A 672 -18.57 -3.30 62.31
C THR A 672 -17.57 -2.15 62.24
N LEU A 673 -16.28 -2.43 62.51
CA LEU A 673 -15.23 -1.42 62.46
C LEU A 673 -14.95 -0.96 61.03
N VAL A 674 -14.87 -1.89 60.08
CA VAL A 674 -14.71 -1.60 58.63
C VAL A 674 -15.87 -0.72 58.15
N GLU A 675 -17.09 -1.10 58.48
CA GLU A 675 -18.29 -0.35 58.09
C GLU A 675 -18.28 1.07 58.67
N LYS A 676 -17.97 1.22 59.96
CA LYS A 676 -17.85 2.53 60.61
C LYS A 676 -16.82 3.42 59.91
N ILE A 677 -15.61 2.94 59.70
CA ILE A 677 -14.51 3.73 59.11
C ILE A 677 -14.87 4.20 57.69
N ILE A 678 -15.42 3.30 56.88
CA ILE A 678 -15.78 3.63 55.50
C ILE A 678 -16.95 4.63 55.49
N ASN A 679 -17.95 4.45 56.36
CA ASN A 679 -19.06 5.42 56.49
C ASN A 679 -18.58 6.79 57.00
N ASP A 680 -17.58 6.84 57.90
CA ASP A 680 -16.97 8.10 58.35
C ASP A 680 -16.29 8.83 57.18
N LYS A 681 -15.58 8.12 56.28
CA LYS A 681 -14.97 8.70 55.07
C LYS A 681 -16.02 9.20 54.07
N ILE A 682 -17.13 8.48 53.92
CA ILE A 682 -18.26 8.92 53.09
C ILE A 682 -18.90 10.18 53.70
N GLY A 683 -19.09 10.22 55.02
CA GLY A 683 -19.62 11.38 55.74
C GLY A 683 -18.73 12.62 55.63
N ASP A 684 -17.41 12.44 55.63
CA ASP A 684 -16.42 13.50 55.38
C ASP A 684 -16.21 13.80 53.88
N ARG A 685 -17.06 13.26 53.00
CA ARG A 685 -17.08 13.56 51.56
C ARG A 685 -15.75 13.26 50.86
N GLN A 686 -14.97 12.28 51.35
CA GLN A 686 -13.63 11.97 50.83
C GLN A 686 -13.65 11.29 49.45
N LEU A 687 -14.76 10.65 49.08
CA LEU A 687 -14.86 9.85 47.86
C LEU A 687 -15.54 10.62 46.69
N GLU A 688 -15.86 11.90 46.86
CA GLU A 688 -16.67 12.67 45.88
C GLU A 688 -15.95 12.98 44.56
N GLU A 689 -14.62 12.95 44.55
CA GLU A 689 -13.80 13.31 43.38
C GLU A 689 -13.31 12.06 42.61
N CYS A 690 -13.77 10.87 43.00
CA CYS A 690 -13.46 9.62 42.31
C CYS A 690 -14.72 8.89 41.85
N ASN A 691 -14.59 8.09 40.78
CA ASN A 691 -15.70 7.35 40.19
C ASN A 691 -15.95 5.98 40.87
N ILE A 692 -15.91 5.90 42.20
CA ILE A 692 -16.25 4.67 42.95
C ILE A 692 -17.74 4.67 43.31
N THR A 693 -18.44 3.60 42.99
CA THR A 693 -19.89 3.49 43.22
C THR A 693 -20.20 2.92 44.61
N LEU A 694 -21.39 3.22 45.14
CA LEU A 694 -21.85 2.62 46.40
C LEU A 694 -21.84 1.08 46.38
N LYS A 695 -22.19 0.47 45.23
CA LYS A 695 -22.13 -0.98 45.06
C LYS A 695 -20.70 -1.52 45.18
N GLU A 696 -19.73 -0.82 44.58
CA GLU A 696 -18.33 -1.19 44.68
C GLU A 696 -17.81 -1.04 46.11
N ILE A 697 -18.24 0.01 46.83
CA ILE A 697 -17.89 0.20 48.25
C ILE A 697 -18.35 -0.98 49.11
N GLU A 698 -19.55 -1.53 48.89
CA GLU A 698 -20.01 -2.72 49.62
C GLU A 698 -19.13 -3.95 49.34
N ILE A 699 -18.74 -4.15 48.08
CA ILE A 699 -17.80 -5.22 47.70
C ILE A 699 -16.43 -5.02 48.39
N VAL A 700 -15.96 -3.77 48.47
CA VAL A 700 -14.71 -3.43 49.18
C VAL A 700 -14.81 -3.74 50.68
N LYS A 701 -15.91 -3.37 51.35
CA LYS A 701 -16.15 -3.68 52.78
C LYS A 701 -16.09 -5.18 53.06
N GLU A 702 -16.78 -5.99 52.26
CA GLU A 702 -16.78 -7.44 52.37
C GLU A 702 -15.37 -8.03 52.14
N THR A 703 -14.67 -7.53 51.13
CA THR A 703 -13.32 -7.97 50.76
C THR A 703 -12.32 -7.66 51.88
N PHE A 704 -12.32 -6.44 52.42
CA PHE A 704 -11.46 -6.07 53.53
C PHE A 704 -11.72 -6.92 54.76
N THR A 705 -12.99 -7.14 55.12
CA THR A 705 -13.36 -7.99 56.26
C THR A 705 -12.80 -9.41 56.10
N LYS A 706 -12.94 -9.99 54.90
CA LYS A 706 -12.42 -11.35 54.60
C LYS A 706 -10.89 -11.42 54.70
N ILE A 707 -10.18 -10.48 54.10
CA ILE A 707 -8.70 -10.49 54.08
C ILE A 707 -8.14 -10.24 55.47
N ILE A 708 -8.68 -9.29 56.22
CA ILE A 708 -8.25 -9.01 57.60
C ILE A 708 -8.43 -10.21 58.50
N LEU A 709 -9.57 -10.90 58.45
CA LEU A 709 -9.74 -12.12 59.24
C LEU A 709 -8.68 -13.15 58.89
N GLY A 710 -8.40 -13.35 57.60
CA GLY A 710 -7.33 -14.25 57.15
C GLY A 710 -5.93 -13.89 57.69
N ILE A 711 -5.63 -12.61 57.88
CA ILE A 711 -4.34 -12.13 58.42
C ILE A 711 -4.25 -12.31 59.94
N PHE A 712 -5.35 -12.07 60.66
CA PHE A 712 -5.38 -12.04 62.13
C PHE A 712 -5.88 -13.35 62.79
N HIS A 713 -6.27 -14.37 62.04
CA HIS A 713 -6.55 -15.70 62.61
C HIS A 713 -5.25 -16.33 63.16
N GLU A 714 -5.22 -16.59 64.47
CA GLU A 714 -4.13 -17.29 65.15
C GLU A 714 -3.83 -18.63 64.47
N ARG A 715 -2.55 -18.85 64.15
CA ARG A 715 -2.06 -20.23 63.97
C ARG A 715 -2.33 -20.95 65.29
N ILE A 716 -3.13 -22.00 65.23
CA ILE A 716 -3.44 -22.91 66.35
C ILE A 716 -2.15 -23.13 67.17
N GLU A 717 -2.11 -22.63 68.40
CA GLU A 717 -1.05 -22.98 69.35
C GLU A 717 -1.18 -24.48 69.64
N TYR A 718 -0.12 -25.24 69.35
CA TYR A 718 -0.03 -26.60 69.84
C TYR A 718 0.04 -26.53 71.37
N PRO A 719 -0.86 -27.23 72.10
CA PRO A 719 -0.82 -27.21 73.55
C PRO A 719 0.55 -27.69 74.02
N GLU A 720 1.23 -26.87 74.83
CA GLU A 720 2.44 -27.28 75.52
C GLU A 720 2.09 -28.52 76.36
N LEU A 721 2.70 -29.66 76.02
CA LEU A 721 2.58 -30.87 76.82
C LEU A 721 3.33 -30.64 78.15
N ASP A 722 2.56 -30.58 79.23
CA ASP A 722 3.06 -30.51 80.61
C ASP A 722 4.12 -31.61 80.86
N PRO A 723 5.37 -31.25 81.23
CA PRO A 723 6.44 -32.20 81.53
C PRO A 723 6.14 -33.16 82.69
N ASN A 724 5.10 -32.92 83.49
CA ASN A 724 4.77 -33.73 84.66
C ASN A 724 3.87 -34.95 84.40
N GLN A 725 3.43 -35.21 83.15
CA GLN A 725 2.65 -36.42 82.83
C GLN A 725 3.49 -37.64 82.41
N ARG A 726 4.82 -37.63 82.60
CA ARG A 726 5.69 -38.81 82.38
C ARG A 726 6.21 -39.42 83.69
N LYS A 727 5.32 -39.83 84.59
CA LYS A 727 5.61 -40.90 85.58
C LYS A 727 4.34 -41.68 85.88
N GLY A 728 4.26 -42.89 85.34
CA GLY A 728 3.19 -43.82 85.69
C GLY A 728 2.81 -44.79 84.59
N LYS A 729 3.74 -45.67 84.19
CA LYS A 729 3.44 -47.07 83.86
C LYS A 729 4.75 -47.81 83.65
N ASP A 730 5.16 -48.47 84.73
CA ASP A 730 6.20 -49.49 84.74
C ASP A 730 5.83 -50.66 83.83
N ALA A 731 6.88 -51.13 83.14
CA ALA A 731 7.25 -52.52 82.87
C ALA A 731 6.14 -53.58 82.82
N SER A 732 5.92 -54.10 81.61
CA SER A 732 5.82 -55.54 81.38
C SER A 732 6.16 -55.85 79.91
N GLU A 733 7.40 -56.30 79.67
CA GLU A 733 7.71 -57.30 78.63
C GLU A 733 6.86 -58.57 78.88
N PRO A 734 6.62 -59.49 77.91
CA PRO A 734 7.64 -59.98 76.96
C PRO A 734 7.19 -60.42 75.55
N SER A 735 8.22 -60.77 74.74
CA SER A 735 8.27 -61.78 73.65
C SER A 735 7.32 -61.58 72.45
N HIS A 736 7.77 -61.49 71.20
CA HIS A 736 8.75 -62.33 70.49
C HIS A 736 9.31 -61.58 69.27
#